data_AF-A0A1Q2YI92-F1
#
_entry.id   AF-A0A1Q2YI92-F1
#
_cell.length_a   1.000
_cell.length_b   1.000
_cell.length_c   1.000
_cell.angle_alpha   90.00
_cell.angle_beta   90.00
_cell.angle_gamma   90.00
#
_symmetry.space_group_name_H-M   'P 1'
#
loop_
_entity.id
_entity.type
_entity.pdbx_description
1 polymer ?
#
loop_
_entity_poly.entity_id
_entity_poly.type
_entity_poly.pdbx_seq_one_letter_code
_entity_poly.pdbx_strand_id
1 'polypeptide(L)'
;MTLSQLAQKSGIKGSNLRKVLVTLIQLGCVVYMGGNGKNNTYYCYNEEGCWKLTYIDEIVRHVREKFGQVHASVIQNVILRGHLTIGAYVSDLELKSEVDKIEYAFIELVEDKWLVHVKDMDFRPFSETFSTCVRAATREFASNSGQYTKGNDIGDPNPRYKTAGMSQLKRTTIIKDLAKEQFMKMYLDNSGKDRLYNAGIQNHVRDVSTDAKDRTGLAALFNDDDDGEEDEGDNASKGGKLLRRLNGNVPLTVSFDRFLKYERDLQLVSICRHRIGSITSRIYNVVLKRVEKSSREVRSIEGLVDRLVADASVGAGSAGTSTTGYDPATGRDLIKRLELKDQQKGMNFGAADILKELSLSNNYGITKEDLIGTIYNEDDGSDDSISSRKRKLEEEEKSDGGYKKTKLSKLAAQIKTFDDDEDDEDGKRAEDVDNGFDLADSSENGEVLTLILQHLKLLTIDKKLSFLIETTPGQFYVPFTLLQGQIPNYHMKQIVRTIFGNSSLRILNCIEEKRLIEEKNIAKSVLMREGDVRKMISVLIKFGLVEIQEIPRTADRSAMRGIFAFKINKNYQRGKSMLGKCFMFNMGEVLEQMEQIKMENKILLDKISREDVRGHEVELLLESELAQLKGVVESEKSGLAKFLRLRAMGELLWFTKTD
;
A
#
# COMPACT_ATOMS: atom_id res chain seq x y z
N MET A 1 8.79 15.08 25.31
CA MET A 1 8.74 15.85 26.58
C MET A 1 8.69 14.90 27.77
N THR A 2 9.19 15.30 28.95
CA THR A 2 9.04 14.49 30.17
C THR A 2 7.66 14.68 30.81
N LEU A 3 7.26 13.78 31.71
CA LEU A 3 6.00 13.90 32.46
C LEU A 3 5.89 15.25 33.20
N SER A 4 6.99 15.69 33.85
CA SER A 4 7.02 16.96 34.57
C SER A 4 6.82 18.17 33.63
N GLN A 5 7.48 18.16 32.47
CA GLN A 5 7.31 19.21 31.46
C GLN A 5 5.88 19.24 30.90
N LEU A 6 5.29 18.07 30.66
CA LEU A 6 3.91 17.97 30.18
C LEU A 6 2.91 18.46 31.24
N ALA A 7 3.10 18.11 32.52
CA ALA A 7 2.26 18.60 33.61
C ALA A 7 2.33 20.13 33.73
N GLN A 8 3.54 20.70 33.62
CA GLN A 8 3.73 22.15 33.67
C GLN A 8 3.04 22.87 32.50
N LYS A 9 3.16 22.36 31.27
CA LYS A 9 2.57 23.01 30.08
C LYS A 9 1.06 22.82 29.96
N SER A 10 0.54 21.67 30.37
CA SER A 10 -0.89 21.35 30.25
C SER A 10 -1.72 21.85 31.43
N GLY A 11 -1.10 22.15 32.58
CA GLY A 11 -1.80 22.41 33.83
C GLY A 11 -2.47 21.17 34.44
N ILE A 12 -2.31 19.98 33.84
CA ILE A 12 -2.91 18.74 34.32
C ILE A 12 -2.05 18.13 35.43
N LYS A 13 -2.68 17.76 36.55
CA LYS A 13 -2.01 17.05 37.65
C LYS A 13 -1.33 15.78 37.15
N GLY A 14 -0.10 15.53 37.60
CA GLY A 14 0.73 14.40 37.13
C GLY A 14 0.07 13.01 37.27
N SER A 15 -0.81 12.80 38.26
CA SER A 15 -1.56 11.55 38.42
C SER A 15 -2.57 11.32 37.28
N ASN A 16 -3.30 12.37 36.89
CA ASN A 16 -4.28 12.31 35.81
C ASN A 16 -3.57 12.24 34.47
N LEU A 17 -2.49 13.01 34.31
CA LEU A 17 -1.67 12.97 33.10
C LEU A 17 -1.07 11.58 32.84
N ARG A 18 -0.69 10.83 33.88
CA ARG A 18 -0.23 9.45 33.73
C ARG A 18 -1.34 8.55 33.17
N LYS A 19 -2.58 8.67 33.65
CA LYS A 19 -3.73 7.90 33.11
C LYS A 19 -4.00 8.23 31.64
N VAL A 20 -3.95 9.53 31.29
CA VAL A 20 -4.09 9.99 29.90
C VAL A 20 -2.98 9.41 29.02
N LEU A 21 -1.72 9.48 29.46
CA LEU A 21 -0.59 8.95 28.71
C LEU A 21 -0.69 7.43 28.51
N VAL A 22 -1.09 6.68 29.54
CA VAL A 22 -1.32 5.22 29.39
C VAL A 22 -2.38 4.95 28.33
N THR A 23 -3.47 5.71 28.32
CA THR A 23 -4.54 5.56 27.31
C THR A 23 -4.06 5.92 25.90
N LEU A 24 -3.30 7.00 25.75
CA LEU A 24 -2.76 7.41 24.46
C LEU A 24 -1.67 6.46 23.93
N ILE A 25 -0.87 5.86 24.81
CA ILE A 25 0.08 4.80 24.45
C ILE A 25 -0.69 3.56 24.00
N GLN A 26 -1.74 3.18 24.74
CA GLN A 26 -2.58 2.04 24.40
C GLN A 26 -3.22 2.20 23.01
N LEU A 27 -3.70 3.40 22.66
CA LEU A 27 -4.22 3.71 21.32
C LEU A 27 -3.14 3.91 20.24
N GLY A 28 -1.86 3.79 20.60
CA GLY A 28 -0.73 4.01 19.69
C GLY A 28 -0.54 5.47 19.24
N CYS A 29 -1.19 6.44 19.89
CA CYS A 29 -1.07 7.87 19.58
C CYS A 29 0.16 8.53 20.25
N VAL A 30 0.74 7.86 21.26
CA VAL A 30 1.94 8.32 21.96
C VAL A 30 2.94 7.17 22.08
N VAL A 31 4.21 7.47 21.81
CA VAL A 31 5.34 6.57 22.02
C VAL A 31 6.24 7.13 23.12
N TYR A 32 7.05 6.27 23.73
CA TYR A 32 7.90 6.63 24.86
C TYR A 32 9.34 6.15 24.71
N MET A 33 10.22 6.74 25.50
CA MET A 33 11.65 6.45 25.52
C MET A 33 12.19 6.60 26.95
N GLY A 34 13.01 5.64 27.39
CA GLY A 34 13.75 5.74 28.65
C GLY A 34 14.99 6.62 28.50
N GLY A 35 15.26 7.54 29.44
CA GLY A 35 16.47 8.35 29.44
C GLY A 35 17.71 7.57 29.89
N ASN A 36 18.87 7.85 29.27
CA ASN A 36 20.17 7.20 29.56
C ASN A 36 20.85 7.68 30.87
N GLY A 37 20.11 7.94 31.95
CA GLY A 37 20.75 8.30 33.22
C GLY A 37 19.79 8.49 34.38
N LYS A 38 19.02 9.59 34.39
CA LYS A 38 17.92 9.78 35.34
C LYS A 38 16.69 9.04 34.80
N ASN A 39 15.89 8.41 35.68
CA ASN A 39 14.61 7.73 35.41
C ASN A 39 13.52 8.63 34.77
N ASN A 40 13.86 9.46 33.80
CA ASN A 40 12.96 10.32 33.07
C ASN A 40 12.57 9.64 31.77
N THR A 41 11.29 9.28 31.69
CA THR A 41 10.65 8.84 30.45
C THR A 41 10.27 10.07 29.61
N TYR A 42 10.65 10.04 28.34
CA TYR A 42 10.26 11.04 27.34
C TYR A 42 9.12 10.48 26.49
N TYR A 43 8.09 11.29 26.28
CA TYR A 43 6.93 10.98 25.46
C TYR A 43 6.97 11.80 24.16
N CYS A 44 6.57 11.18 23.06
CA CYS A 44 6.44 11.79 21.73
C CYS A 44 5.09 11.37 21.12
N TYR A 45 4.52 12.22 20.28
CA TYR A 45 3.33 11.84 19.51
C TYR A 45 3.70 10.77 18.46
N ASN A 46 2.72 9.96 18.08
CA ASN A 46 2.80 9.03 16.98
C ASN A 46 1.59 9.24 16.07
N GLU A 47 1.85 9.61 14.82
CA GLU A 47 0.80 9.91 13.85
C GLU A 47 0.01 8.66 13.45
N GLU A 48 0.62 7.47 13.46
CA GLU A 48 -0.04 6.26 12.99
C GLU A 48 -1.28 5.89 13.81
N GLY A 49 -1.23 6.05 15.15
CA GLY A 49 -2.41 5.84 16.00
C GLY A 49 -3.54 6.81 15.65
N CYS A 50 -3.22 8.09 15.46
CA CYS A 50 -4.18 9.10 15.03
C CYS A 50 -4.79 8.77 13.66
N TRP A 51 -3.98 8.26 12.73
CA TRP A 51 -4.46 7.82 11.42
C TRP A 51 -5.38 6.60 11.53
N LYS A 52 -5.05 5.58 12.34
CA LYS A 52 -5.94 4.43 12.55
C LYS A 52 -7.33 4.86 13.04
N LEU A 53 -7.40 5.85 13.93
CA LEU A 53 -8.67 6.43 14.41
C LEU A 53 -9.39 7.24 13.32
N THR A 54 -8.64 8.01 12.53
CA THR A 54 -9.18 8.84 11.43
C THR A 54 -9.80 8.00 10.30
N TYR A 55 -9.31 6.77 10.10
CA TYR A 55 -9.71 5.85 9.03
C TYR A 55 -10.52 4.65 9.54
N ILE A 56 -10.95 4.65 10.80
CA ILE A 56 -11.61 3.50 11.43
C ILE A 56 -12.86 3.07 10.65
N ASP A 57 -13.65 4.02 10.16
CA ASP A 57 -14.89 3.80 9.44
C ASP A 57 -14.66 3.05 8.13
N GLU A 58 -13.64 3.46 7.36
CA GLU A 58 -13.31 2.87 6.08
C GLU A 58 -12.64 1.51 6.21
N ILE A 59 -11.74 1.37 7.19
CA ILE A 59 -11.12 0.08 7.51
C ILE A 59 -12.21 -0.95 7.89
N VAL A 60 -13.11 -0.59 8.81
CA VAL A 60 -14.19 -1.48 9.27
C VAL A 60 -15.17 -1.79 8.13
N ARG A 61 -15.52 -0.81 7.31
CA ARG A 61 -16.40 -1.00 6.14
C ARG A 61 -15.78 -1.98 5.14
N HIS A 62 -14.50 -1.80 4.78
CA HIS A 62 -13.83 -2.69 3.85
C HIS A 62 -13.73 -4.12 4.38
N VAL A 63 -13.35 -4.28 5.65
CA VAL A 63 -13.28 -5.61 6.28
C VAL A 63 -14.66 -6.27 6.31
N ARG A 64 -15.73 -5.50 6.55
CA ARG A 64 -17.11 -6.01 6.49
C ARG A 64 -17.49 -6.50 5.10
N GLU A 65 -17.16 -5.74 4.06
CA GLU A 65 -17.44 -6.09 2.66
C GLU A 65 -16.64 -7.34 2.23
N LYS A 66 -15.41 -7.49 2.71
CA LYS A 66 -14.50 -8.59 2.30
C LYS A 66 -14.70 -9.89 3.10
N PHE A 67 -14.89 -9.80 4.41
CA PHE A 67 -14.90 -10.94 5.32
C PHE A 67 -16.22 -11.11 6.10
N GLY A 68 -17.11 -10.10 6.08
CA GLY A 68 -18.38 -10.12 6.81
C GLY A 68 -18.35 -9.44 8.18
N GLN A 69 -19.51 -9.45 8.84
CA GLN A 69 -19.77 -8.63 10.03
C GLN A 69 -18.91 -8.99 11.25
N VAL A 70 -18.64 -10.28 11.48
CA VAL A 70 -17.85 -10.75 12.65
C VAL A 70 -16.44 -10.18 12.60
N HIS A 71 -15.76 -10.28 11.46
CA HIS A 71 -14.43 -9.73 11.23
C HIS A 71 -14.38 -8.20 11.42
N ALA A 72 -15.41 -7.50 10.95
CA ALA A 72 -15.53 -6.06 11.10
C ALA A 72 -15.65 -5.65 12.57
N SER A 73 -16.44 -6.38 13.36
CA SER A 73 -16.56 -6.18 14.81
C SER A 73 -15.24 -6.47 15.54
N VAL A 74 -14.49 -7.50 15.14
CA VAL A 74 -13.15 -7.77 15.70
C VAL A 74 -12.22 -6.59 15.44
N ILE A 75 -12.09 -6.15 14.18
CA ILE A 75 -11.22 -5.03 13.81
C ILE A 75 -11.61 -3.74 14.53
N GLN A 76 -12.91 -3.43 14.59
CA GLN A 76 -13.40 -2.24 15.30
C GLN A 76 -12.97 -2.26 16.77
N ASN A 77 -13.12 -3.39 17.46
CA ASN A 77 -12.72 -3.51 18.86
C ASN A 77 -11.21 -3.42 19.06
N VAL A 78 -10.42 -4.01 18.15
CA VAL A 78 -8.95 -3.89 18.18
C VAL A 78 -8.53 -2.43 18.00
N ILE A 79 -9.14 -1.66 17.10
CA ILE A 79 -8.79 -0.23 16.91
C ILE A 79 -9.21 0.59 18.14
N LEU A 80 -10.41 0.39 18.67
CA LEU A 80 -10.92 1.15 19.82
C LEU A 80 -10.16 0.85 21.13
N ARG A 81 -9.64 -0.36 21.28
CA ARG A 81 -8.82 -0.77 22.43
C ARG A 81 -7.31 -0.65 22.17
N GLY A 82 -6.89 -0.45 20.93
CA GLY A 82 -5.52 -0.29 20.46
C GLY A 82 -4.70 -1.59 20.39
N HIS A 83 -4.36 -2.17 21.54
CA HIS A 83 -3.65 -3.45 21.67
C HIS A 83 -4.49 -4.45 22.44
N LEU A 84 -4.77 -5.60 21.84
CA LEU A 84 -5.71 -6.57 22.40
C LEU A 84 -5.17 -7.99 22.21
N THR A 85 -5.27 -8.81 23.26
CA THR A 85 -4.99 -10.23 23.17
C THR A 85 -6.29 -10.99 22.89
N ILE A 86 -6.21 -12.10 22.15
CA ILE A 86 -7.40 -12.90 21.82
C ILE A 86 -8.04 -13.44 23.11
N GLY A 87 -7.22 -13.86 24.08
CA GLY A 87 -7.71 -14.35 25.36
C GLY A 87 -8.53 -13.32 26.14
N ALA A 88 -8.10 -12.05 26.15
CA ALA A 88 -8.84 -10.96 26.81
C ALA A 88 -10.08 -10.51 26.02
N TYR A 89 -10.13 -10.79 24.72
CA TYR A 89 -11.33 -10.51 23.92
C TYR A 89 -12.41 -11.57 24.13
N VAL A 90 -11.98 -12.83 24.21
CA VAL A 90 -12.84 -13.99 24.35
C VAL A 90 -13.30 -14.22 25.78
N SER A 91 -12.57 -13.71 26.79
CA SER A 91 -12.92 -13.88 28.21
C SER A 91 -14.30 -13.33 28.58
N ASP A 92 -14.79 -12.35 27.82
CA ASP A 92 -16.06 -11.67 28.06
C ASP A 92 -17.25 -12.40 27.37
N LEU A 93 -17.00 -13.52 26.69
CA LEU A 93 -18.00 -14.27 25.92
C LEU A 93 -18.42 -15.56 26.62
N GLU A 94 -19.73 -15.78 26.74
CA GLU A 94 -20.31 -16.94 27.44
C GLU A 94 -20.46 -18.16 26.52
N LEU A 95 -20.70 -17.96 25.22
CA LEU A 95 -21.01 -19.03 24.27
C LEU A 95 -19.77 -19.55 23.52
N LYS A 96 -19.43 -20.84 23.70
CA LYS A 96 -18.29 -21.48 23.01
C LYS A 96 -18.36 -21.40 21.47
N SER A 97 -19.54 -21.50 20.89
CA SER A 97 -19.70 -21.40 19.43
C SER A 97 -19.39 -20.01 18.87
N GLU A 98 -19.54 -18.95 19.68
CA GLU A 98 -19.15 -17.59 19.30
C GLU A 98 -17.64 -17.40 19.41
N VAL A 99 -17.03 -18.01 20.42
CA VAL A 99 -15.57 -18.06 20.58
C VAL A 99 -14.92 -18.67 19.34
N ASP A 100 -15.38 -19.82 18.88
CA ASP A 100 -14.80 -20.49 17.71
C ASP A 100 -14.90 -19.63 16.44
N LYS A 101 -16.03 -18.93 16.23
CA LYS A 101 -16.21 -18.01 15.09
C LYS A 101 -15.25 -16.80 15.16
N ILE A 102 -15.04 -16.28 16.36
CA ILE A 102 -14.17 -15.13 16.60
C ILE A 102 -12.70 -15.53 16.46
N GLU A 103 -12.29 -16.67 17.00
CA GLU A 103 -10.94 -17.21 16.80
C GLU A 103 -10.64 -17.44 15.33
N TYR A 104 -11.61 -17.99 14.58
CA TYR A 104 -11.50 -18.11 13.12
C TYR A 104 -11.32 -16.74 12.44
N ALA A 105 -12.09 -15.73 12.87
CA ALA A 105 -11.96 -14.38 12.33
C ALA A 105 -10.58 -13.77 12.61
N PHE A 106 -10.00 -13.99 13.79
CA PHE A 106 -8.63 -13.57 14.08
C PHE A 106 -7.61 -14.27 13.17
N ILE A 107 -7.79 -15.57 12.89
CA ILE A 107 -6.91 -16.33 11.99
C ILE A 107 -6.91 -15.72 10.59
N GLU A 108 -8.07 -15.54 9.97
CA GLU A 108 -8.15 -14.97 8.61
C GLU A 108 -7.57 -13.56 8.53
N LEU A 109 -7.84 -12.72 9.54
CA LEU A 109 -7.31 -11.34 9.58
C LEU A 109 -5.80 -11.30 9.78
N VAL A 110 -5.21 -12.24 10.53
CA VAL A 110 -3.76 -12.37 10.68
C VAL A 110 -3.12 -12.91 9.39
N GLU A 111 -3.75 -13.90 8.74
CA GLU A 111 -3.26 -14.47 7.47
C GLU A 111 -3.26 -13.44 6.33
N ASP A 112 -4.30 -12.60 6.24
CA ASP A 112 -4.39 -11.51 5.27
C ASP A 112 -3.70 -10.21 5.74
N LYS A 113 -2.98 -10.27 6.86
CA LYS A 113 -2.15 -9.19 7.46
C LYS A 113 -2.91 -7.92 7.89
N TRP A 114 -4.23 -8.00 8.08
CA TRP A 114 -5.00 -6.92 8.72
C TRP A 114 -4.65 -6.78 10.20
N LEU A 115 -4.35 -7.90 10.86
CA LEU A 115 -3.85 -7.95 12.22
C LEU A 115 -2.38 -8.38 12.25
N VAL A 116 -1.58 -7.66 13.03
CA VAL A 116 -0.17 -7.95 13.26
C VAL A 116 0.11 -7.98 14.75
N HIS A 117 1.10 -8.78 15.15
CA HIS A 117 1.56 -8.78 16.53
C HIS A 117 2.24 -7.46 16.87
N VAL A 118 2.05 -6.98 18.08
CA VAL A 118 2.70 -5.77 18.58
C VAL A 118 4.17 -6.07 18.86
N LYS A 119 5.07 -5.21 18.36
CA LYS A 119 6.52 -5.30 18.59
C LYS A 119 6.95 -4.28 19.63
N ASP A 120 8.03 -4.58 20.36
CA ASP A 120 8.62 -3.64 21.32
C ASP A 120 9.05 -2.31 20.66
N MET A 121 9.38 -2.35 19.37
CA MET A 121 9.74 -1.16 18.60
C MET A 121 8.55 -0.23 18.32
N ASP A 122 7.32 -0.74 18.33
CA ASP A 122 6.11 0.05 18.02
C ASP A 122 5.87 1.14 19.08
N PHE A 123 6.41 0.95 20.28
CA PHE A 123 6.30 1.89 21.40
C PHE A 123 7.42 2.95 21.43
N ARG A 124 8.34 2.93 20.46
CA ARG A 124 9.51 3.82 20.42
C ARG A 124 9.53 4.64 19.12
N PRO A 125 9.98 5.90 19.17
CA PRO A 125 10.22 6.66 17.95
C PRO A 125 11.22 5.95 17.03
N PHE A 126 10.87 5.85 15.75
CA PHE A 126 11.69 5.17 14.72
C PHE A 126 13.13 5.73 14.66
N SER A 127 13.29 7.05 14.78
CA SER A 127 14.59 7.74 14.80
C SER A 127 15.46 7.38 16.01
N GLU A 128 14.88 7.15 17.18
CA GLU A 128 15.65 6.75 18.37
C GLU A 128 16.02 5.26 18.32
N THR A 129 15.10 4.42 17.86
CA THR A 129 15.40 3.00 17.65
C THR A 129 16.61 2.86 16.74
N PHE A 130 16.65 3.63 15.64
CA PHE A 130 17.82 3.70 14.77
C PHE A 130 19.06 4.27 15.48
N SER A 131 18.92 5.35 16.26
CA SER A 131 20.04 5.93 17.03
C SER A 131 20.63 4.93 18.05
N THR A 132 19.80 4.05 18.61
CA THR A 132 20.22 2.96 19.50
C THR A 132 21.01 1.89 18.73
N CYS A 133 20.58 1.53 17.52
CA CYS A 133 21.35 0.67 16.61
C CYS A 133 22.70 1.31 16.27
N VAL A 134 22.75 2.62 16.00
CA VAL A 134 24.03 3.33 15.75
C VAL A 134 24.96 3.25 16.94
N ARG A 135 24.47 3.45 18.17
CA ARG A 135 25.28 3.29 19.39
C ARG A 135 25.76 1.85 19.58
N ALA A 136 24.92 0.85 19.28
CA ALA A 136 25.27 -0.56 19.34
C ALA A 136 26.35 -0.92 18.30
N ALA A 137 26.14 -0.54 17.04
CA ALA A 137 27.08 -0.69 15.93
C ALA A 137 28.43 0.01 16.21
N THR A 138 28.41 1.19 16.85
CA THR A 138 29.65 1.89 17.25
C THR A 138 30.44 1.11 18.29
N ARG A 139 29.77 0.51 19.29
CA ARG A 139 30.42 -0.35 20.30
C ARG A 139 30.97 -1.62 19.66
N GLU A 140 30.20 -2.25 18.79
CA GLU A 140 30.62 -3.44 18.06
C GLU A 140 31.84 -3.15 17.17
N PHE A 141 31.81 -2.04 16.42
CA PHE A 141 32.95 -1.61 15.61
C PHE A 141 34.19 -1.35 16.48
N ALA A 142 34.04 -0.72 17.65
CA ALA A 142 35.15 -0.47 18.56
C ALA A 142 35.78 -1.78 19.06
N SER A 143 34.95 -2.76 19.46
CA SER A 143 35.37 -4.09 19.92
C SER A 143 36.03 -4.92 18.81
N ASN A 144 35.55 -4.81 17.56
CA ASN A 144 36.02 -5.61 16.42
C ASN A 144 37.01 -4.86 15.51
N SER A 145 37.49 -3.68 15.92
CA SER A 145 38.31 -2.78 15.09
C SER A 145 39.60 -3.41 14.54
N GLY A 146 40.14 -4.44 15.19
CA GLY A 146 41.33 -5.19 14.74
C GLY A 146 41.09 -6.09 13.52
N GLN A 147 39.85 -6.43 13.17
CA GLN A 147 39.53 -7.21 11.97
C GLN A 147 39.58 -6.35 10.69
N TYR A 148 39.33 -5.05 10.81
CA TYR A 148 39.23 -4.11 9.68
C TYR A 148 40.56 -3.49 9.26
N THR A 149 41.64 -3.73 10.00
CA THR A 149 42.98 -3.15 9.78
C THR A 149 44.01 -4.12 9.23
N LYS A 150 43.68 -5.42 9.07
CA LYS A 150 44.56 -6.39 8.42
C LYS A 150 44.52 -6.24 6.90
N GLY A 151 45.43 -5.44 6.36
CA GLY A 151 45.77 -5.48 4.94
C GLY A 151 46.60 -6.72 4.61
N ASN A 152 46.28 -7.38 3.50
CA ASN A 152 47.04 -8.51 2.92
C ASN A 152 48.36 -8.05 2.26
N ASP A 153 49.22 -7.32 2.97
CA ASP A 153 50.59 -7.06 2.49
C ASP A 153 51.55 -8.03 3.17
N ILE A 154 51.88 -9.12 2.46
CA ILE A 154 52.96 -10.03 2.80
C ILE A 154 54.27 -9.34 2.42
N GLY A 155 55.03 -8.84 3.41
CA GLY A 155 56.46 -8.55 3.21
C GLY A 155 57.01 -7.21 3.73
N ASP A 156 56.64 -6.72 4.91
CA ASP A 156 57.37 -5.62 5.56
C ASP A 156 57.75 -5.97 7.02
N PRO A 157 59.06 -6.07 7.39
CA PRO A 157 59.51 -6.54 8.70
C PRO A 157 59.48 -5.50 9.83
N ASN A 158 58.80 -4.35 9.68
CA ASN A 158 58.87 -3.29 10.69
C ASN A 158 57.47 -2.91 11.28
N PRO A 159 57.08 -3.47 12.44
CA PRO A 159 55.73 -3.33 12.99
C PRO A 159 55.55 -2.07 13.84
N ARG A 160 56.14 -0.92 13.46
CA ARG A 160 56.14 0.28 14.31
C ARG A 160 55.37 1.51 13.80
N TYR A 161 54.76 1.47 12.61
CA TYR A 161 53.89 2.57 12.15
C TYR A 161 52.77 2.09 11.21
N LYS A 162 51.70 1.49 11.73
CA LYS A 162 50.38 1.44 11.05
C LYS A 162 49.21 1.62 12.03
N THR A 163 49.35 2.50 13.02
CA THR A 163 48.26 2.98 13.90
C THR A 163 47.43 4.12 13.26
N ALA A 164 47.45 4.25 11.93
CA ALA A 164 46.68 5.23 11.15
C ALA A 164 45.66 4.53 10.23
N GLY A 165 44.92 3.55 10.77
CA GLY A 165 44.41 2.41 9.98
C GLY A 165 43.06 2.52 9.25
N MET A 166 42.36 3.66 9.21
CA MET A 166 41.13 3.82 8.39
C MET A 166 40.70 5.30 8.32
N SER A 167 40.29 5.79 7.14
CA SER A 167 39.69 7.13 7.00
C SER A 167 38.42 7.27 7.85
N GLN A 168 38.19 8.45 8.45
CA GLN A 168 36.99 8.76 9.23
C GLN A 168 35.71 8.52 8.43
N LEU A 169 35.73 8.81 7.13
CA LEU A 169 34.60 8.54 6.23
C LEU A 169 34.33 7.03 6.16
N LYS A 170 35.35 6.22 5.89
CA LYS A 170 35.23 4.75 5.79
C LYS A 170 34.77 4.12 7.11
N ARG A 171 35.30 4.58 8.26
CA ARG A 171 34.81 4.18 9.59
C ARG A 171 33.33 4.49 9.76
N THR A 172 32.91 5.71 9.41
CA THR A 172 31.52 6.16 9.54
C THR A 172 30.58 5.35 8.66
N THR A 173 30.97 5.07 7.42
CA THR A 173 30.19 4.22 6.49
C THR A 173 29.98 2.83 7.06
N ILE A 174 31.03 2.16 7.56
CA ILE A 174 30.90 0.82 8.14
C ILE A 174 29.94 0.80 9.33
N ILE A 175 30.06 1.77 10.24
CA ILE A 175 29.16 1.87 11.40
C ILE A 175 27.71 2.09 10.95
N LYS A 176 27.50 2.92 9.92
CA LYS A 176 26.18 3.20 9.35
C LYS A 176 25.56 1.96 8.69
N ASP A 177 26.34 1.21 7.93
CA ASP A 177 25.88 -0.02 7.28
C ASP A 177 25.50 -1.08 8.31
N LEU A 178 26.34 -1.26 9.34
CA LEU A 178 26.06 -2.17 10.45
C LEU A 178 24.80 -1.74 11.23
N ALA A 179 24.63 -0.45 11.48
CA ALA A 179 23.42 0.07 12.14
C ALA A 179 22.17 -0.14 11.28
N LYS A 180 22.25 0.08 9.96
CA LYS A 180 21.18 -0.19 9.01
C LYS A 180 20.80 -1.67 9.01
N GLU A 181 21.78 -2.57 8.96
CA GLU A 181 21.55 -4.01 8.99
C GLU A 181 20.88 -4.45 10.29
N GLN A 182 21.41 -4.03 11.45
CA GLN A 182 20.82 -4.32 12.76
C GLN A 182 19.39 -3.81 12.85
N PHE A 183 19.13 -2.59 12.38
CA PHE A 183 17.80 -2.01 12.38
C PHE A 183 16.83 -2.80 11.50
N MET A 184 17.22 -3.11 10.26
CA MET A 184 16.38 -3.88 9.34
C MET A 184 16.13 -5.30 9.85
N LYS A 185 17.11 -5.92 10.52
CA LYS A 185 16.94 -7.21 11.19
C LYS A 185 15.92 -7.12 12.31
N MET A 186 15.96 -6.08 13.15
CA MET A 186 14.95 -5.87 14.20
C MET A 186 13.56 -5.58 13.63
N TYR A 187 13.48 -4.84 12.52
CA TYR A 187 12.22 -4.52 11.86
C TYR A 187 11.56 -5.74 11.21
N LEU A 188 12.37 -6.55 10.51
CA LEU A 188 11.94 -7.79 9.88
C LEU A 188 11.86 -8.95 10.87
N ASP A 189 12.35 -8.78 12.10
CA ASP A 189 12.25 -9.81 13.13
C ASP A 189 10.77 -10.14 13.33
N ASN A 190 10.48 -11.39 13.06
CA ASN A 190 9.17 -12.00 13.17
C ASN A 190 9.22 -13.11 14.23
N SER A 191 10.15 -13.07 15.19
CA SER A 191 10.17 -13.98 16.35
C SER A 191 8.83 -14.01 17.10
N GLY A 192 8.05 -12.92 17.07
CA GLY A 192 6.66 -12.89 17.55
C GLY A 192 5.68 -13.74 16.73
N LYS A 193 5.96 -14.01 15.45
CA LYS A 193 5.19 -14.90 14.57
C LYS A 193 5.31 -16.37 14.96
N ASP A 194 6.45 -16.79 15.49
CA ASP A 194 6.60 -18.13 16.03
C ASP A 194 5.79 -18.31 17.32
N ARG A 195 5.56 -17.21 18.06
CA ARG A 195 4.66 -17.17 19.23
C ARG A 195 3.19 -16.98 18.87
N LEU A 196 2.87 -16.53 17.64
CA LEU A 196 1.49 -16.27 17.20
C LEU A 196 0.66 -17.55 17.11
N TYR A 197 1.29 -18.69 16.86
CA TYR A 197 0.64 -19.99 16.82
C TYR A 197 1.10 -20.82 18.01
N ASN A 198 0.19 -21.60 18.60
CA ASN A 198 0.59 -22.58 19.59
C ASN A 198 1.47 -23.62 18.91
N ALA A 199 2.68 -23.86 19.44
CA ALA A 199 3.52 -24.96 18.99
C ALA A 199 2.74 -26.28 19.17
N GLY A 200 2.66 -27.06 18.10
CA GLY A 200 1.88 -28.30 17.93
C GLY A 200 1.28 -28.93 19.19
N ILE A 201 -0.05 -28.90 19.30
CA ILE A 201 -0.77 -29.94 20.03
C ILE A 201 -1.09 -31.03 19.01
N GLN A 202 -0.29 -32.10 18.98
CA GLN A 202 -0.80 -33.39 18.53
C GLN A 202 -1.82 -33.82 19.58
N ASN A 203 -3.10 -33.71 19.26
CA ASN A 203 -4.12 -34.39 20.06
C ASN A 203 -3.99 -35.89 19.76
N HIS A 204 -3.34 -36.62 20.65
CA HIS A 204 -3.53 -38.06 20.76
C HIS A 204 -5.02 -38.31 20.97
N VAL A 205 -5.69 -38.80 19.93
CA VAL A 205 -6.96 -39.50 20.11
C VAL A 205 -6.64 -40.73 20.98
N ARG A 206 -7.42 -40.89 22.04
CA ARG A 206 -7.31 -41.99 23.00
C ARG A 206 -7.35 -43.33 22.27
N ASP A 207 -6.27 -44.09 22.35
CA ASP A 207 -6.35 -45.54 22.16
C ASP A 207 -6.95 -46.16 23.41
N VAL A 208 -8.04 -46.89 23.19
CA VAL A 208 -8.59 -47.86 24.12
C VAL A 208 -7.68 -49.08 24.08
N SER A 209 -7.27 -49.49 25.28
CA SER A 209 -6.47 -50.66 25.64
C SER A 209 -6.64 -51.91 24.78
N THR A 210 -5.52 -52.55 24.43
CA THR A 210 -5.30 -53.99 24.71
C THR A 210 -3.82 -54.28 24.91
N ASP A 211 -3.55 -55.14 25.89
CA ASP A 211 -2.26 -55.50 26.47
C ASP A 211 -1.28 -56.26 25.55
N ALA A 212 -0.02 -56.22 26.00
CA ALA A 212 0.97 -57.31 26.04
C ALA A 212 2.16 -57.30 25.03
N LYS A 213 3.30 -56.92 25.61
CA LYS A 213 4.64 -57.55 25.55
C LYS A 213 5.40 -57.71 24.22
N ASP A 214 6.55 -57.02 24.23
CA ASP A 214 7.89 -57.49 23.84
C ASP A 214 8.28 -57.61 22.36
N ARG A 215 9.51 -57.09 22.10
CA ARG A 215 10.47 -57.29 20.99
C ARG A 215 10.38 -56.29 19.83
N THR A 216 11.23 -55.25 19.82
CA THR A 216 12.60 -55.17 19.24
C THR A 216 12.66 -55.35 17.72
N GLY A 217 13.15 -54.30 17.05
CA GLY A 217 14.04 -54.44 15.89
C GLY A 217 13.37 -54.36 14.52
N LEU A 218 13.69 -53.26 13.82
CA LEU A 218 14.31 -53.21 12.49
C LEU A 218 13.75 -54.10 11.36
N ALA A 219 13.58 -53.45 10.21
CA ALA A 219 13.43 -54.01 8.86
C ALA A 219 11.99 -54.25 8.37
N ALA A 220 11.48 -53.22 7.72
CA ALA A 220 11.17 -53.23 6.29
C ALA A 220 11.03 -54.59 5.59
N LEU A 221 9.91 -54.69 4.85
CA LEU A 221 9.83 -55.27 3.51
C LEU A 221 10.12 -56.77 3.42
N PHE A 222 9.10 -57.62 3.46
CA PHE A 222 8.97 -58.73 2.50
C PHE A 222 7.52 -59.22 2.43
N ASN A 223 7.07 -59.34 1.19
CA ASN A 223 6.01 -60.19 0.62
C ASN A 223 4.56 -59.80 0.93
N ASP A 224 3.77 -59.45 -0.08
CA ASP A 224 3.27 -60.25 -1.23
C ASP A 224 2.20 -61.27 -0.80
N ASP A 225 1.20 -61.38 -1.68
CA ASP A 225 0.01 -62.25 -1.72
C ASP A 225 -1.24 -61.59 -1.10
N ASP A 226 -2.13 -60.96 -1.88
CA ASP A 226 -3.07 -61.48 -2.91
C ASP A 226 -4.42 -61.93 -2.30
N ASP A 227 -5.46 -61.78 -3.14
CA ASP A 227 -6.86 -62.19 -3.04
C ASP A 227 -7.93 -61.14 -2.70
N GLY A 228 -8.87 -61.01 -3.66
CA GLY A 228 -10.01 -60.09 -3.77
C GLY A 228 -11.14 -60.33 -2.77
N GLU A 229 -12.33 -59.75 -2.87
CA GLU A 229 -13.10 -59.16 -3.96
C GLU A 229 -14.04 -58.09 -3.35
N GLU A 230 -14.34 -57.07 -4.17
CA GLU A 230 -15.54 -56.22 -4.29
C GLU A 230 -16.54 -56.13 -3.10
N ASP A 231 -16.84 -54.90 -2.63
CA ASP A 231 -18.11 -54.23 -2.97
C ASP A 231 -18.21 -52.76 -2.49
N GLU A 232 -19.09 -52.03 -3.17
CA GLU A 232 -19.35 -50.59 -3.21
C GLU A 232 -19.58 -49.83 -1.87
N GLY A 233 -19.24 -48.53 -1.86
CA GLY A 233 -19.76 -47.60 -0.84
C GLY A 233 -19.12 -46.21 -0.81
N ASP A 234 -19.70 -45.27 -1.56
CA ASP A 234 -19.49 -43.82 -1.46
C ASP A 234 -19.42 -43.32 0.00
N ASN A 235 -18.30 -42.69 0.39
CA ASN A 235 -18.36 -41.53 1.28
C ASN A 235 -17.08 -40.67 1.24
N ALA A 236 -17.20 -39.53 0.57
CA ALA A 236 -16.26 -38.43 0.63
C ALA A 236 -16.16 -37.85 2.06
N SER A 237 -15.21 -38.31 2.86
CA SER A 237 -14.80 -37.57 4.07
C SER A 237 -13.65 -36.62 3.73
N LYS A 238 -14.03 -35.36 3.47
CA LYS A 238 -13.19 -34.17 3.40
C LYS A 238 -12.05 -34.24 4.42
N GLY A 239 -10.81 -34.19 3.94
CA GLY A 239 -9.63 -33.96 4.77
C GLY A 239 -9.79 -32.67 5.57
N GLY A 240 -9.99 -32.80 6.88
CA GLY A 240 -10.04 -31.67 7.80
C GLY A 240 -8.69 -30.95 7.80
N LYS A 241 -8.64 -29.73 7.28
CA LYS A 241 -7.50 -28.83 7.50
C LYS A 241 -7.33 -28.65 9.02
N LEU A 242 -6.16 -29.02 9.55
CA LEU A 242 -5.75 -28.66 10.90
C LEU A 242 -5.97 -27.16 11.12
N LEU A 243 -6.92 -26.79 11.99
CA LEU A 243 -7.10 -25.40 12.44
C LEU A 243 -5.87 -25.03 13.28
N ARG A 244 -4.97 -24.22 12.72
CA ARG A 244 -3.88 -23.60 13.48
C ARG A 244 -4.50 -22.71 14.55
N ARG A 245 -4.41 -23.09 15.83
CA ARG A 245 -4.87 -22.22 16.92
C ARG A 245 -3.87 -21.09 17.17
N LEU A 246 -4.37 -19.87 17.19
CA LEU A 246 -3.59 -18.71 17.59
C LEU A 246 -3.31 -18.75 19.09
N ASN A 247 -2.17 -18.18 19.48
CA ASN A 247 -1.81 -18.02 20.88
C ASN A 247 -2.61 -16.86 21.48
N GLY A 248 -3.45 -17.18 22.48
CA GLY A 248 -4.32 -16.23 23.15
C GLY A 248 -3.62 -15.09 23.89
N ASN A 249 -2.31 -15.20 24.15
CA ASN A 249 -1.54 -14.26 24.97
C ASN A 249 -0.75 -13.22 24.16
N VAL A 250 -0.72 -13.33 22.83
CA VAL A 250 0.01 -12.38 21.99
C VAL A 250 -0.87 -11.15 21.73
N PRO A 251 -0.41 -9.93 22.07
CA PRO A 251 -1.14 -8.72 21.74
C PRO A 251 -1.09 -8.45 20.25
N LEU A 252 -2.26 -8.18 19.67
CA LEU A 252 -2.46 -7.84 18.28
C LEU A 252 -2.87 -6.37 18.13
N THR A 253 -2.54 -5.80 16.98
CA THR A 253 -2.98 -4.47 16.53
C THR A 253 -3.28 -4.48 15.04
N VAL A 254 -3.99 -3.46 14.56
CA VAL A 254 -4.31 -3.31 13.14
C VAL A 254 -3.11 -2.80 12.36
N SER A 255 -2.83 -3.41 11.20
CA SER A 255 -1.82 -2.95 10.25
C SER A 255 -2.35 -1.79 9.41
N PHE A 256 -1.77 -0.61 9.59
CA PHE A 256 -2.10 0.54 8.74
C PHE A 256 -1.51 0.40 7.33
N ASP A 257 -0.35 -0.27 7.17
CA ASP A 257 0.24 -0.52 5.85
C ASP A 257 -0.61 -1.44 4.98
N ARG A 258 -1.31 -2.41 5.57
CA ARG A 258 -2.27 -3.25 4.84
C ARG A 258 -3.42 -2.41 4.28
N PHE A 259 -3.95 -1.52 5.10
CA PHE A 259 -4.97 -0.56 4.67
C PHE A 259 -4.46 0.37 3.55
N LEU A 260 -3.24 0.92 3.67
CA LEU A 260 -2.66 1.77 2.63
C LEU A 260 -2.49 1.05 1.29
N LYS A 261 -2.20 -0.26 1.27
CA LYS A 261 -2.16 -1.04 0.02
C LYS A 261 -3.53 -1.10 -0.65
N TYR A 262 -4.56 -1.38 0.15
CA TYR A 262 -5.94 -1.40 -0.33
C TYR A 262 -6.32 -0.04 -0.94
N GLU A 263 -6.02 1.06 -0.25
CA GLU A 263 -6.30 2.41 -0.76
C GLU A 263 -5.53 2.72 -2.04
N ARG A 264 -4.24 2.36 -2.12
CA ARG A 264 -3.45 2.50 -3.34
C ARG A 264 -4.14 1.80 -4.51
N ASP A 265 -4.61 0.59 -4.31
CA ASP A 265 -5.20 -0.24 -5.36
C ASP A 265 -6.56 0.32 -5.81
N LEU A 266 -7.38 0.82 -4.87
CA LEU A 266 -8.62 1.55 -5.20
C LEU A 266 -8.35 2.78 -6.08
N GLN A 267 -7.35 3.58 -5.71
CA GLN A 267 -7.00 4.79 -6.46
C GLN A 267 -6.50 4.44 -7.86
N LEU A 268 -5.69 3.38 -7.97
CA LEU A 268 -5.20 2.86 -9.25
C LEU A 268 -6.34 2.41 -10.16
N VAL A 269 -7.33 1.68 -9.64
CA VAL A 269 -8.54 1.27 -10.39
C VAL A 269 -9.35 2.50 -10.81
N SER A 270 -9.54 3.46 -9.91
CA SER A 270 -10.28 4.70 -10.20
C SER A 270 -9.63 5.50 -11.32
N ILE A 271 -8.31 5.66 -11.30
CA ILE A 271 -7.56 6.37 -12.35
C ILE A 271 -7.64 5.58 -13.66
N CYS A 272 -7.50 4.25 -13.63
CA CYS A 272 -7.65 3.40 -14.82
C CYS A 272 -9.03 3.56 -15.46
N ARG A 273 -10.10 3.60 -14.65
CA ARG A 273 -11.48 3.78 -15.12
C ARG A 273 -11.66 5.07 -15.90
N HIS A 274 -11.05 6.16 -15.44
CA HIS A 274 -11.16 7.48 -16.09
C HIS A 274 -10.26 7.61 -17.33
N ARG A 275 -9.16 6.86 -17.39
CA ARG A 275 -8.17 6.98 -18.48
C ARG A 275 -8.44 6.04 -19.64
N ILE A 276 -8.86 4.81 -19.37
CA ILE A 276 -8.98 3.74 -20.36
C ILE A 276 -10.44 3.30 -20.51
N GLY A 277 -11.10 2.97 -19.40
CA GLY A 277 -12.52 2.58 -19.42
C GLY A 277 -12.93 1.75 -18.23
N SER A 278 -14.25 1.59 -18.05
CA SER A 278 -14.85 0.84 -16.94
C SER A 278 -14.45 -0.63 -16.94
N ILE A 279 -14.55 -1.31 -18.08
CA ILE A 279 -14.33 -2.76 -18.17
C ILE A 279 -12.86 -3.09 -17.93
N THR A 280 -11.95 -2.42 -18.65
CA THR A 280 -10.50 -2.56 -18.43
C THR A 280 -10.10 -2.26 -16.98
N SER A 281 -10.73 -1.29 -16.31
CA SER A 281 -10.45 -1.01 -14.90
C SER A 281 -10.88 -2.14 -13.94
N ARG A 282 -11.96 -2.86 -14.27
CA ARG A 282 -12.38 -4.03 -13.49
C ARG A 282 -11.41 -5.19 -13.68
N ILE A 283 -10.93 -5.44 -14.92
CA ILE A 283 -9.86 -6.42 -15.19
C ILE A 283 -8.60 -6.05 -14.39
N TYR A 284 -8.24 -4.77 -14.41
CA TYR A 284 -7.09 -4.28 -13.63
C TYR A 284 -7.29 -4.44 -12.10
N ASN A 285 -8.51 -4.32 -11.59
CA ASN A 285 -8.81 -4.65 -10.19
C ASN A 285 -8.52 -6.13 -9.87
N VAL A 286 -8.88 -7.06 -10.76
CA VAL A 286 -8.55 -8.49 -10.60
C VAL A 286 -7.05 -8.70 -10.55
N VAL A 287 -6.32 -8.05 -11.48
CA VAL A 287 -4.86 -8.06 -11.51
C VAL A 287 -4.28 -7.61 -10.17
N LEU A 288 -4.73 -6.47 -9.64
CA LEU A 288 -4.23 -5.92 -8.38
C LEU A 288 -4.50 -6.85 -7.19
N LYS A 289 -5.70 -7.44 -7.09
CA LYS A 289 -6.03 -8.38 -6.01
C LYS A 289 -5.16 -9.65 -6.05
N ARG A 290 -4.83 -10.16 -7.25
CA ARG A 290 -3.94 -11.31 -7.41
C ARG A 290 -2.53 -11.01 -6.87
N VAL A 291 -1.97 -9.86 -7.24
CA VAL A 291 -0.59 -9.50 -6.83
C VAL A 291 -0.52 -8.88 -5.44
N GLU A 292 -1.66 -8.56 -4.81
CA GLU A 292 -1.74 -7.77 -3.57
C GLU A 292 -0.91 -8.36 -2.43
N LYS A 293 -0.98 -9.69 -2.20
CA LYS A 293 -0.28 -10.39 -1.11
C LYS A 293 1.24 -10.35 -1.27
N SER A 294 1.72 -10.46 -2.52
CA SER A 294 3.13 -10.43 -2.89
C SER A 294 3.66 -8.99 -3.03
N SER A 295 2.77 -8.02 -3.26
CA SER A 295 3.12 -6.61 -3.42
C SER A 295 3.77 -6.04 -2.16
N ARG A 296 4.70 -5.11 -2.35
CA ARG A 296 5.36 -4.38 -1.26
C ARG A 296 4.44 -3.37 -0.58
N GLU A 297 4.80 -2.99 0.63
CA GLU A 297 4.15 -1.92 1.39
C GLU A 297 4.27 -0.57 0.68
N VAL A 298 3.28 0.30 0.91
CA VAL A 298 3.24 1.64 0.30
C VAL A 298 4.33 2.52 0.88
N ARG A 299 4.55 2.44 2.20
CA ARG A 299 5.63 3.13 2.89
C ARG A 299 6.93 2.32 2.71
N SER A 300 7.96 2.94 2.15
CA SER A 300 9.29 2.31 2.07
C SER A 300 10.06 2.52 3.37
N ILE A 301 10.05 1.50 4.23
CA ILE A 301 10.81 1.48 5.49
C ILE A 301 12.31 1.64 5.20
N GLU A 302 12.80 0.97 4.15
CA GLU A 302 14.20 1.08 3.75
C GLU A 302 14.58 2.52 3.37
N GLY A 303 13.71 3.23 2.63
CA GLY A 303 13.95 4.63 2.30
C GLY A 303 13.84 5.59 3.49
N LEU A 304 13.07 5.23 4.53
CA LEU A 304 13.07 5.95 5.81
C LEU A 304 14.40 5.74 6.55
N VAL A 305 14.88 4.49 6.60
CA VAL A 305 16.17 4.17 7.22
C VAL A 305 17.33 4.81 6.49
N ASP A 306 17.35 4.82 5.15
CA ASP A 306 18.42 5.48 4.37
C ASP A 306 18.51 6.98 4.67
N ARG A 307 17.37 7.64 4.91
CA ARG A 307 17.33 9.03 5.36
C ARG A 307 17.86 9.18 6.78
N LEU A 308 17.48 8.30 7.70
CA LEU A 308 18.04 8.30 9.06
C LEU A 308 19.54 8.02 9.07
N VAL A 309 20.04 7.17 8.19
CA VAL A 309 21.47 6.91 7.99
C VAL A 309 22.19 8.19 7.54
N ALA A 310 21.58 8.96 6.64
CA ALA A 310 22.10 10.25 6.23
C ALA A 310 22.11 11.26 7.40
N ASP A 311 21.02 11.35 8.17
CA ASP A 311 20.85 12.27 9.30
C ASP A 311 21.70 11.91 10.54
N ALA A 312 21.96 10.62 10.78
CA ALA A 312 22.79 10.15 11.89
C ALA A 312 24.26 10.61 11.81
N SER A 313 24.65 11.25 10.70
CA SER A 313 25.92 11.96 10.57
C SER A 313 26.05 13.18 11.51
N VAL A 314 24.94 13.62 12.14
CA VAL A 314 24.87 14.85 12.95
C VAL A 314 25.04 14.59 14.46
N GLY A 315 25.08 13.34 14.94
CA GLY A 315 24.92 13.08 16.39
C GLY A 315 25.67 11.89 16.96
N ALA A 316 26.98 12.03 17.19
CA ALA A 316 27.71 11.25 18.20
C ALA A 316 28.99 11.98 18.66
N GLY A 317 28.86 13.01 19.50
CA GLY A 317 29.92 13.47 20.43
C GLY A 317 31.27 13.91 19.87
N SER A 318 31.44 14.00 18.56
CA SER A 318 32.65 14.51 17.90
C SER A 318 32.26 15.73 17.09
N ALA A 319 32.97 16.83 17.31
CA ALA A 319 32.83 18.11 16.61
C ALA A 319 33.27 18.01 15.13
N GLY A 320 32.62 17.12 14.38
CA GLY A 320 32.82 16.91 12.96
C GLY A 320 31.45 16.84 12.30
N THR A 321 30.90 18.00 11.94
CA THR A 321 29.72 18.14 11.10
C THR A 321 30.00 17.47 9.77
N SER A 322 29.57 16.23 9.57
CA SER A 322 29.61 15.61 8.24
C SER A 322 28.56 16.33 7.40
N THR A 323 29.02 17.14 6.45
CA THR A 323 28.22 17.98 5.54
C THR A 323 27.55 17.19 4.41
N THR A 324 27.77 15.88 4.36
CA THR A 324 27.21 15.03 3.31
C THR A 324 25.76 14.71 3.68
N GLY A 325 24.82 15.51 3.14
CA GLY A 325 23.39 15.20 3.17
C GLY A 325 23.08 13.87 2.49
N TYR A 326 21.79 13.56 2.33
CA TYR A 326 21.33 12.34 1.65
C TYR A 326 21.94 12.22 0.24
N ASP A 327 22.70 11.15 0.00
CA ASP A 327 23.32 10.89 -1.30
C ASP A 327 22.24 10.54 -2.34
N PRO A 328 22.09 11.33 -3.43
CA PRO A 328 21.16 10.99 -4.49
C PRO A 328 21.41 9.63 -5.15
N ALA A 329 22.64 9.10 -5.12
CA ALA A 329 22.95 7.77 -5.65
C ALA A 329 22.23 6.66 -4.86
N THR A 330 22.27 6.72 -3.53
CA THR A 330 21.54 5.79 -2.65
C THR A 330 20.05 5.76 -2.95
N GLY A 331 19.45 6.93 -3.19
CA GLY A 331 18.05 7.03 -3.61
C GLY A 331 17.77 6.36 -4.95
N ARG A 332 18.65 6.53 -5.95
CA ARG A 332 18.52 5.86 -7.26
C ARG A 332 18.67 4.35 -7.14
N ASP A 333 19.60 3.88 -6.31
CA ASP A 333 19.82 2.45 -6.12
C ASP A 333 18.69 1.79 -5.34
N LEU A 334 18.07 2.51 -4.38
CA LEU A 334 16.84 2.08 -3.75
C LEU A 334 15.71 1.93 -4.77
N ILE A 335 15.49 2.93 -5.63
CA ILE A 335 14.45 2.87 -6.68
C ILE A 335 14.66 1.64 -7.57
N LYS A 336 15.88 1.40 -8.06
CA LYS A 336 16.19 0.21 -8.89
C LYS A 336 15.90 -1.10 -8.15
N ARG A 337 16.27 -1.20 -6.88
CA ARG A 337 15.97 -2.41 -6.08
C ARG A 337 14.47 -2.60 -5.88
N LEU A 338 13.70 -1.52 -5.73
CA LEU A 338 12.24 -1.58 -5.63
C LEU A 338 11.60 -1.96 -6.98
N GLU A 339 12.11 -1.44 -8.11
CA GLU A 339 11.67 -1.84 -9.46
C GLU A 339 11.92 -3.33 -9.71
N LEU A 340 13.06 -3.87 -9.27
CA LEU A 340 13.33 -5.31 -9.31
C LEU A 340 12.38 -6.10 -8.40
N LYS A 341 11.99 -5.55 -7.24
CA LYS A 341 10.99 -6.18 -6.35
C LYS A 341 9.61 -6.26 -7.00
N ASP A 342 9.26 -5.30 -7.85
CA ASP A 342 7.98 -5.31 -8.57
C ASP A 342 7.90 -6.45 -9.61
N GLN A 343 9.02 -7.10 -9.94
CA GLN A 343 9.11 -8.24 -10.88
C GLN A 343 9.43 -9.58 -10.19
N GLN A 344 9.31 -9.65 -8.85
CA GLN A 344 9.60 -10.86 -8.10
C GLN A 344 8.61 -11.99 -8.38
N LYS A 345 8.97 -13.21 -7.94
CA LYS A 345 8.10 -14.39 -8.06
C LYS A 345 6.71 -14.10 -7.50
N GLY A 346 5.68 -14.35 -8.31
CA GLY A 346 4.28 -14.10 -7.97
C GLY A 346 3.77 -12.68 -8.30
N MET A 347 4.60 -11.82 -8.89
CA MET A 347 4.19 -10.50 -9.41
C MET A 347 3.89 -10.50 -10.91
N ASN A 348 4.51 -11.41 -11.66
CA ASN A 348 4.25 -11.60 -13.08
C ASN A 348 3.02 -12.50 -13.28
N PHE A 349 2.22 -12.19 -14.29
CA PHE A 349 1.02 -12.94 -14.65
C PHE A 349 0.71 -12.83 -16.15
N GLY A 350 -0.01 -13.82 -16.67
CA GLY A 350 -0.54 -13.82 -18.03
C GLY A 350 -2.07 -13.71 -18.07
N ALA A 351 -2.64 -13.72 -19.28
CA ALA A 351 -4.11 -13.69 -19.47
C ALA A 351 -4.81 -14.92 -18.85
N ALA A 352 -4.18 -16.11 -18.91
CA ALA A 352 -4.73 -17.34 -18.36
C ALA A 352 -4.88 -17.28 -16.83
N ASP A 353 -3.94 -16.62 -16.15
CA ASP A 353 -4.01 -16.41 -14.71
C ASP A 353 -5.22 -15.56 -14.32
N ILE A 354 -5.52 -14.54 -15.12
CA ILE A 354 -6.65 -13.64 -14.90
C ILE A 354 -7.97 -14.34 -15.19
N LEU A 355 -8.03 -15.14 -16.26
CA LEU A 355 -9.19 -15.97 -16.57
C LEU A 355 -9.51 -16.94 -15.43
N LYS A 356 -8.48 -17.60 -14.88
CA LYS A 356 -8.63 -18.49 -13.72
C LYS A 356 -9.18 -17.73 -12.50
N GLU A 357 -8.66 -16.55 -12.20
CA GLU A 357 -9.14 -15.76 -11.07
C GLU A 357 -10.60 -15.33 -11.24
N LEU A 358 -10.98 -14.92 -12.46
CA LEU A 358 -12.37 -14.58 -12.80
C LEU A 358 -13.31 -15.79 -12.61
N SER A 359 -12.89 -16.99 -13.03
CA SER A 359 -13.70 -18.20 -12.89
C SER A 359 -13.90 -18.64 -11.43
N LEU A 360 -12.89 -18.41 -10.58
CA LEU A 360 -12.93 -18.77 -9.16
C LEU A 360 -13.76 -17.81 -8.32
N SER A 361 -14.09 -16.62 -8.83
CA SER A 361 -14.66 -15.56 -8.03
C SER A 361 -15.70 -14.74 -8.79
N ASN A 362 -16.96 -14.94 -8.42
CA ASN A 362 -18.08 -14.15 -8.95
C ASN A 362 -18.15 -12.72 -8.38
N ASN A 363 -17.12 -12.30 -7.63
CA ASN A 363 -17.10 -11.06 -6.83
C ASN A 363 -16.71 -9.81 -7.63
N TYR A 364 -16.33 -9.94 -8.91
CA TYR A 364 -15.82 -8.83 -9.71
C TYR A 364 -16.87 -8.21 -10.64
N GLY A 365 -18.05 -8.83 -10.76
CA GLY A 365 -19.14 -8.33 -11.61
C GLY A 365 -18.71 -8.12 -13.06
N ILE A 366 -17.83 -8.98 -13.56
CA ILE A 366 -17.48 -9.10 -14.98
C ILE A 366 -17.89 -10.51 -15.38
N THR A 367 -18.90 -10.60 -16.23
CA THR A 367 -19.27 -11.85 -16.89
C THR A 367 -18.45 -12.01 -18.17
N LYS A 368 -18.36 -13.24 -18.71
CA LYS A 368 -17.74 -13.46 -20.02
C LYS A 368 -18.43 -12.61 -21.11
N GLU A 369 -19.75 -12.46 -21.01
CA GLU A 369 -20.59 -11.64 -21.90
C GLU A 369 -20.22 -10.15 -21.85
N ASP A 370 -19.84 -9.62 -20.67
CA ASP A 370 -19.41 -8.22 -20.53
C ASP A 370 -18.11 -7.89 -21.28
N LEU A 371 -17.31 -8.91 -21.64
CA LEU A 371 -16.05 -8.73 -22.38
C LEU A 371 -16.25 -8.70 -23.89
N ILE A 372 -17.33 -9.31 -24.39
CA ILE A 372 -17.60 -9.43 -25.83
C ILE A 372 -18.01 -8.05 -26.38
N GLY A 373 -17.45 -7.66 -27.54
CA GLY A 373 -17.74 -6.38 -28.19
C GLY A 373 -17.13 -5.14 -27.52
N THR A 374 -16.31 -5.32 -26.49
CA THR A 374 -15.65 -4.21 -25.76
C THR A 374 -14.45 -3.64 -26.49
N ILE A 375 -13.84 -4.45 -27.36
CA ILE A 375 -12.73 -4.08 -28.23
C ILE A 375 -13.13 -4.51 -29.64
N TYR A 376 -13.11 -3.56 -30.57
CA TYR A 376 -13.42 -3.83 -31.97
C TYR A 376 -12.24 -4.53 -32.64
N ASN A 377 -12.47 -5.74 -33.15
CA ASN A 377 -11.50 -6.46 -33.97
C ASN A 377 -11.83 -6.24 -35.44
N GLU A 378 -10.93 -5.59 -36.19
CA GLU A 378 -11.09 -5.42 -37.65
C GLU A 378 -11.06 -6.75 -38.41
N ASP A 379 -10.52 -7.83 -37.81
CA ASP A 379 -10.42 -9.16 -38.42
C ASP A 379 -11.72 -10.00 -38.33
N ASP A 380 -12.72 -9.56 -37.54
CA ASP A 380 -14.04 -10.20 -37.52
C ASP A 380 -14.84 -9.73 -38.74
N GLY A 381 -14.56 -10.35 -39.87
CA GLY A 381 -15.30 -10.20 -41.13
C GLY A 381 -16.69 -10.83 -41.09
N SER A 382 -17.53 -10.46 -40.12
CA SER A 382 -18.97 -10.67 -40.22
C SER A 382 -19.60 -9.48 -40.95
N ASP A 383 -20.17 -9.79 -42.11
CA ASP A 383 -20.92 -8.92 -43.00
C ASP A 383 -22.28 -8.50 -42.38
N ASP A 384 -22.24 -7.90 -41.19
CA ASP A 384 -23.45 -7.34 -40.56
C ASP A 384 -23.55 -5.85 -40.86
N SER A 385 -24.31 -5.60 -41.92
CA SER A 385 -24.80 -4.33 -42.43
C SER A 385 -25.46 -3.42 -41.36
N ILE A 386 -24.66 -2.77 -40.51
CA ILE A 386 -25.14 -1.62 -39.74
C ILE A 386 -25.09 -0.38 -40.65
N SER A 387 -26.24 -0.16 -41.29
CA SER A 387 -26.63 1.08 -41.95
C SER A 387 -26.35 2.30 -41.06
N SER A 388 -25.22 2.96 -41.31
CA SER A 388 -25.01 4.33 -40.87
C SER A 388 -24.69 5.18 -42.10
N ARG A 389 -25.62 6.10 -42.39
CA ARG A 389 -25.56 7.07 -43.49
C ARG A 389 -24.20 7.77 -43.50
N LYS A 390 -23.34 7.34 -44.41
CA LYS A 390 -22.07 7.99 -44.75
C LYS A 390 -22.37 9.40 -45.29
N ARG A 391 -22.01 10.45 -44.55
CA ARG A 391 -21.83 11.78 -45.15
C ARG A 391 -20.67 11.68 -46.13
N LYS A 392 -20.93 12.03 -47.38
CA LYS A 392 -19.90 12.22 -48.41
C LYS A 392 -18.94 13.31 -47.95
N LEU A 393 -17.66 12.97 -47.84
CA LEU A 393 -16.55 13.90 -47.90
C LEU A 393 -15.73 13.53 -49.13
N GLU A 394 -15.27 14.57 -49.81
CA GLU A 394 -14.78 14.62 -51.18
C GLU A 394 -13.47 13.85 -51.37
N GLU A 395 -13.29 13.44 -52.62
CA GLU A 395 -12.17 12.65 -53.14
C GLU A 395 -10.90 13.49 -53.18
N GLU A 396 -9.83 13.05 -52.51
CA GLU A 396 -8.46 13.40 -52.89
C GLU A 396 -7.55 12.17 -52.92
N GLU A 397 -7.04 11.96 -54.13
CA GLU A 397 -5.87 11.26 -54.66
C GLU A 397 -5.15 10.15 -53.87
N LYS A 398 -5.02 9.03 -54.59
CA LYS A 398 -4.23 7.84 -54.29
C LYS A 398 -2.74 8.18 -54.10
N SER A 399 -2.18 7.75 -52.97
CA SER A 399 -0.76 7.40 -52.89
C SER A 399 -0.61 5.99 -52.31
N ASP A 400 0.15 5.20 -53.06
CA ASP A 400 0.46 3.79 -52.86
C ASP A 400 1.36 3.60 -51.63
N GLY A 401 1.02 2.64 -50.77
CA GLY A 401 1.71 2.42 -49.50
C GLY A 401 1.08 1.31 -48.67
N GLY A 402 1.24 0.06 -49.10
CA GLY A 402 0.79 -1.12 -48.35
C GLY A 402 1.39 -1.19 -46.94
N TYR A 403 0.55 -1.06 -45.92
CA TYR A 403 0.92 -1.31 -44.53
C TYR A 403 0.98 -2.82 -44.27
N LYS A 404 2.15 -3.26 -43.79
CA LYS A 404 2.49 -4.65 -43.47
C LYS A 404 1.57 -5.20 -42.37
N LYS A 405 1.04 -6.42 -42.61
CA LYS A 405 0.34 -7.30 -41.67
C LYS A 405 0.95 -7.21 -40.26
N THR A 406 0.08 -7.01 -39.27
CA THR A 406 0.43 -6.86 -37.85
C THR A 406 1.06 -8.13 -37.29
N LYS A 407 2.08 -7.97 -36.44
CA LYS A 407 2.79 -9.05 -35.71
C LYS A 407 1.89 -9.87 -34.76
N LEU A 408 0.60 -9.53 -34.65
CA LEU A 408 -0.34 -10.09 -33.68
C LEU A 408 -0.81 -11.50 -34.07
N SER A 409 -1.08 -11.73 -35.36
CA SER A 409 -1.51 -13.05 -35.86
C SER A 409 -0.37 -14.09 -35.84
N LYS A 410 0.88 -13.64 -36.04
CA LYS A 410 2.06 -14.52 -35.92
C LYS A 410 2.34 -14.99 -34.50
N LEU A 411 1.98 -14.18 -33.49
CA LEU A 411 2.22 -14.52 -32.09
C LEU A 411 1.19 -15.54 -31.57
N ALA A 412 -0.06 -15.44 -32.02
CA ALA A 412 -1.10 -16.43 -31.72
C ALA A 412 -0.79 -17.80 -32.37
N ALA A 413 -0.20 -17.79 -33.56
CA ALA A 413 0.27 -19.01 -34.22
C ALA A 413 1.49 -19.64 -33.51
N GLN A 414 2.41 -18.83 -32.97
CA GLN A 414 3.61 -19.31 -32.27
C GLN A 414 3.32 -19.98 -30.92
N ILE A 415 2.18 -19.68 -30.27
CA ILE A 415 1.77 -20.37 -29.04
C ILE A 415 1.20 -21.76 -29.36
N LYS A 416 0.72 -21.98 -30.59
CA LYS A 416 0.14 -23.26 -31.04
C LYS A 416 1.18 -24.31 -31.44
N THR A 417 2.44 -23.93 -31.68
CA THR A 417 3.47 -24.81 -32.25
C THR A 417 4.55 -25.24 -31.24
N PHE A 418 4.26 -25.19 -29.94
CA PHE A 418 5.19 -25.68 -28.91
C PHE A 418 4.74 -26.99 -28.24
N ASP A 419 3.56 -27.52 -28.58
CA ASP A 419 3.05 -28.79 -28.04
C ASP A 419 3.01 -29.95 -29.06
N ASP A 420 3.25 -29.69 -30.36
CA ASP A 420 3.32 -30.72 -31.40
C ASP A 420 4.66 -30.57 -32.13
N ASP A 421 5.63 -31.44 -31.82
CA ASP A 421 6.70 -31.93 -32.71
C ASP A 421 7.82 -32.64 -31.89
N GLU A 422 7.60 -33.89 -31.47
CA GLU A 422 8.62 -34.96 -31.50
C GLU A 422 7.91 -36.30 -31.79
N ASP A 423 8.12 -36.81 -33.01
CA ASP A 423 7.51 -38.00 -33.61
C ASP A 423 8.01 -39.35 -33.02
N ASP A 424 7.02 -40.23 -32.79
CA ASP A 424 6.91 -41.69 -33.07
C ASP A 424 8.08 -42.69 -32.89
N GLU A 425 7.85 -43.73 -32.08
CA GLU A 425 7.91 -45.13 -32.54
C GLU A 425 7.21 -46.14 -31.58
N ASP A 426 6.41 -47.03 -32.17
CA ASP A 426 5.97 -48.37 -31.74
C ASP A 426 4.95 -48.58 -30.58
N GLY A 427 3.67 -48.61 -30.99
CA GLY A 427 2.80 -49.79 -30.89
C GLY A 427 2.63 -50.51 -29.55
N LYS A 428 1.55 -50.16 -28.81
CA LYS A 428 0.59 -51.12 -28.22
C LYS A 428 -0.65 -50.41 -27.67
N ARG A 429 -1.81 -50.97 -28.03
CA ARG A 429 -3.16 -50.67 -27.54
C ARG A 429 -3.18 -50.58 -26.01
N ALA A 430 -3.56 -49.42 -25.46
CA ALA A 430 -3.97 -49.26 -24.08
C ALA A 430 -5.15 -48.28 -24.01
N GLU A 431 -6.05 -48.57 -23.11
CA GLU A 431 -7.46 -48.16 -23.06
C GLU A 431 -7.68 -46.65 -22.91
N ASP A 432 -8.69 -46.16 -23.62
CA ASP A 432 -9.26 -44.83 -23.46
C ASP A 432 -9.78 -44.66 -22.03
N VAL A 433 -9.01 -43.97 -21.19
CA VAL A 433 -9.53 -43.39 -19.95
C VAL A 433 -10.13 -42.05 -20.33
N ASP A 434 -11.45 -42.05 -20.48
CA ASP A 434 -12.31 -40.87 -20.64
C ASP A 434 -12.12 -39.92 -19.44
N ASN A 435 -11.13 -39.02 -19.55
CA ASN A 435 -11.07 -37.83 -18.74
C ASN A 435 -12.06 -36.83 -19.34
N GLY A 436 -13.31 -36.91 -18.89
CA GLY A 436 -14.44 -36.06 -19.30
C GLY A 436 -14.20 -34.55 -19.14
N PHE A 437 -13.36 -34.00 -20.02
CA PHE A 437 -13.21 -32.58 -20.27
C PHE A 437 -13.71 -32.33 -21.69
N ASP A 438 -14.99 -31.96 -21.79
CA ASP A 438 -15.68 -31.62 -23.02
C ASP A 438 -14.84 -30.68 -23.90
N LEU A 439 -14.43 -31.18 -25.07
CA LEU A 439 -13.65 -30.44 -26.08
C LEU A 439 -14.41 -29.25 -26.72
N ALA A 440 -15.69 -29.05 -26.38
CA ALA A 440 -16.51 -27.95 -26.89
C ALA A 440 -16.21 -26.59 -26.23
N ASP A 441 -15.70 -26.56 -24.99
CA ASP A 441 -15.46 -25.33 -24.21
C ASP A 441 -14.11 -24.63 -24.55
N SER A 442 -13.34 -25.17 -25.49
CA SER A 442 -12.02 -24.64 -25.86
C SER A 442 -12.06 -23.43 -26.79
N SER A 443 -13.14 -23.27 -27.59
CA SER A 443 -13.28 -22.13 -28.51
C SER A 443 -13.65 -20.85 -27.77
N GLU A 444 -14.67 -20.90 -26.90
CA GLU A 444 -15.15 -19.73 -26.15
C GLU A 444 -14.12 -19.24 -25.12
N ASN A 445 -13.49 -20.16 -24.37
CA ASN A 445 -12.43 -19.79 -23.45
C ASN A 445 -11.19 -19.24 -24.19
N GLY A 446 -10.93 -19.70 -25.41
CA GLY A 446 -9.91 -19.15 -26.30
C GLY A 446 -10.20 -17.70 -26.70
N GLU A 447 -11.42 -17.40 -27.13
CA GLU A 447 -11.87 -16.04 -27.47
C GLU A 447 -11.76 -15.10 -26.25
N VAL A 448 -12.28 -15.52 -25.09
CA VAL A 448 -12.19 -14.73 -23.85
C VAL A 448 -10.73 -14.49 -23.44
N LEU A 449 -9.86 -15.50 -23.59
CA LEU A 449 -8.43 -15.35 -23.32
C LEU A 449 -7.78 -14.30 -24.22
N THR A 450 -8.15 -14.27 -25.51
CA THR A 450 -7.66 -13.23 -26.43
C THR A 450 -8.16 -11.84 -26.06
N LEU A 451 -9.43 -11.69 -25.68
CA LEU A 451 -10.01 -10.42 -25.23
C LEU A 451 -9.34 -9.91 -23.95
N ILE A 452 -9.11 -10.79 -22.96
CA ILE A 452 -8.36 -10.45 -21.75
C ILE A 452 -6.96 -9.96 -22.14
N LEU A 453 -6.26 -10.68 -23.01
CA LEU A 453 -4.94 -10.26 -23.48
C LEU A 453 -4.96 -8.88 -24.16
N GLN A 454 -5.99 -8.58 -24.95
CA GLN A 454 -6.16 -7.26 -25.57
C GLN A 454 -6.36 -6.17 -24.51
N HIS A 455 -7.21 -6.38 -23.49
CA HIS A 455 -7.36 -5.44 -22.38
C HIS A 455 -6.07 -5.25 -21.57
N LEU A 456 -5.30 -6.32 -21.35
CA LEU A 456 -3.98 -6.23 -20.72
C LEU A 456 -3.02 -5.39 -21.57
N LYS A 457 -3.07 -5.51 -22.89
CA LYS A 457 -2.30 -4.63 -23.79
C LYS A 457 -2.79 -3.19 -23.79
N LEU A 458 -4.09 -2.91 -23.63
CA LEU A 458 -4.58 -1.53 -23.48
C LEU A 458 -3.98 -0.84 -22.25
N LEU A 459 -3.74 -1.60 -21.17
CA LEU A 459 -3.12 -1.10 -19.93
C LEU A 459 -1.62 -0.75 -20.09
N THR A 460 -0.96 -1.16 -21.18
CA THR A 460 0.44 -0.82 -21.47
C THR A 460 0.61 0.40 -22.39
N ILE A 461 -0.48 0.91 -22.98
CA ILE A 461 -0.42 1.98 -24.00
C ILE A 461 0.04 3.33 -23.39
N ASP A 462 -0.42 3.65 -22.19
CA ASP A 462 -0.12 4.95 -21.59
C ASP A 462 1.33 5.05 -21.09
N LYS A 463 2.13 5.82 -21.82
CA LYS A 463 3.54 6.09 -21.47
C LYS A 463 3.69 7.06 -20.28
N LYS A 464 2.66 7.86 -19.96
CA LYS A 464 2.71 8.83 -18.85
C LYS A 464 2.32 8.20 -17.52
N LEU A 465 1.43 7.20 -17.54
CA LEU A 465 0.98 6.46 -16.38
C LEU A 465 0.78 4.99 -16.78
N SER A 466 1.87 4.24 -16.75
CA SER A 466 1.91 2.85 -17.22
C SER A 466 1.34 1.93 -16.15
N PHE A 467 0.10 1.48 -16.33
CA PHE A 467 -0.58 0.58 -15.40
C PHE A 467 0.03 -0.82 -15.41
N LEU A 468 0.47 -1.29 -16.58
CA LEU A 468 1.18 -2.55 -16.77
C LEU A 468 2.42 -2.36 -17.64
N ILE A 469 3.42 -3.23 -17.42
CA ILE A 469 4.59 -3.38 -18.27
C ILE A 469 4.66 -4.85 -18.72
N GLU A 470 4.82 -5.05 -20.02
CA GLU A 470 5.03 -6.37 -20.63
C GLU A 470 6.53 -6.73 -20.56
N THR A 471 6.85 -7.87 -19.95
CA THR A 471 8.24 -8.35 -19.81
C THR A 471 8.61 -9.28 -20.94
N THR A 472 7.80 -10.31 -21.14
CA THR A 472 7.83 -11.21 -22.29
C THR A 472 6.44 -11.18 -22.95
N PRO A 473 6.33 -11.55 -24.24
CA PRO A 473 5.04 -11.50 -24.93
C PRO A 473 3.95 -12.26 -24.16
N GLY A 474 2.89 -11.54 -23.76
CA GLY A 474 1.78 -12.11 -22.99
C GLY A 474 2.00 -12.22 -21.48
N GLN A 475 3.12 -11.76 -20.93
CA GLN A 475 3.41 -11.70 -19.49
C GLN A 475 3.58 -10.25 -19.03
N PHE A 476 2.87 -9.90 -17.96
CA PHE A 476 2.77 -8.54 -17.45
C PHE A 476 3.09 -8.46 -15.96
N TYR A 477 3.48 -7.27 -15.51
CA TYR A 477 3.55 -6.93 -14.10
C TYR A 477 3.06 -5.49 -13.85
N VAL A 478 2.69 -5.20 -12.61
CA VAL A 478 2.28 -3.86 -12.17
C VAL A 478 3.51 -3.09 -11.65
N PRO A 479 3.91 -1.97 -12.27
CA PRO A 479 5.10 -1.22 -11.87
C PRO A 479 4.79 -0.28 -10.69
N PHE A 480 4.57 -0.86 -9.49
CA PHE A 480 4.21 -0.10 -8.28
C PHE A 480 5.19 1.03 -7.96
N THR A 481 6.49 0.85 -8.21
CA THR A 481 7.53 1.88 -7.97
C THR A 481 7.37 3.08 -8.87
N LEU A 482 7.08 2.87 -10.15
CA LEU A 482 6.82 3.95 -11.09
C LEU A 482 5.50 4.65 -10.74
N LEU A 483 4.44 3.85 -10.54
CA LEU A 483 3.09 4.34 -10.28
C LEU A 483 3.02 5.16 -8.98
N GLN A 484 3.67 4.72 -7.90
CA GLN A 484 3.68 5.46 -6.63
C GLN A 484 4.29 6.86 -6.75
N GLY A 485 5.23 7.09 -7.68
CA GLY A 485 5.77 8.42 -7.97
C GLY A 485 4.88 9.27 -8.89
N GLN A 486 4.07 8.63 -9.75
CA GLN A 486 3.26 9.31 -10.75
C GLN A 486 1.84 9.66 -10.24
N ILE A 487 1.22 8.77 -9.46
CA ILE A 487 -0.15 8.94 -8.94
C ILE A 487 -0.34 10.28 -8.21
N PRO A 488 0.54 10.69 -7.27
CA PRO A 488 0.34 11.95 -6.54
C PRO A 488 0.42 13.17 -7.44
N ASN A 489 1.29 13.13 -8.45
CA ASN A 489 1.44 14.22 -9.42
C ASN A 489 0.20 14.31 -10.32
N TYR A 490 -0.33 13.16 -10.77
CA TYR A 490 -1.57 13.11 -11.52
C TYR A 490 -2.73 13.67 -10.69
N HIS A 491 -2.90 13.19 -9.46
CA HIS A 491 -3.97 13.61 -8.56
C HIS A 491 -3.91 15.10 -8.24
N MET A 492 -2.72 15.63 -7.93
CA MET A 492 -2.51 17.06 -7.73
C MET A 492 -2.92 17.88 -8.96
N LYS A 493 -2.61 17.43 -10.18
CA LYS A 493 -3.06 18.11 -11.40
C LYS A 493 -4.58 18.10 -11.56
N GLN A 494 -5.24 17.01 -11.18
CA GLN A 494 -6.70 16.95 -11.19
C GLN A 494 -7.30 17.94 -10.18
N ILE A 495 -6.74 18.02 -8.97
CA ILE A 495 -7.18 18.99 -7.97
C ILE A 495 -6.99 20.43 -8.48
N VAL A 496 -5.82 20.75 -9.03
CA VAL A 496 -5.52 22.05 -9.64
C VAL A 496 -6.54 22.40 -10.73
N ARG A 497 -6.86 21.44 -11.61
CA ARG A 497 -7.88 21.62 -12.65
C ARG A 497 -9.26 21.90 -12.06
N THR A 498 -9.66 21.19 -11.01
CA THR A 498 -10.97 21.36 -10.38
C THR A 498 -11.08 22.69 -9.63
N ILE A 499 -10.03 23.12 -8.93
CA ILE A 499 -10.04 24.34 -8.11
C ILE A 499 -9.80 25.60 -8.97
N PHE A 500 -8.81 25.59 -9.85
CA PHE A 500 -8.37 26.76 -10.62
C PHE A 500 -8.80 26.74 -12.09
N GLY A 501 -9.48 25.67 -12.53
CA GLY A 501 -10.02 25.52 -13.88
C GLY A 501 -9.01 25.02 -14.92
N ASN A 502 -9.50 24.74 -16.13
CA ASN A 502 -8.72 24.13 -17.22
C ASN A 502 -7.52 24.99 -17.69
N SER A 503 -7.65 26.32 -17.65
CA SER A 503 -6.59 27.24 -18.06
C SER A 503 -5.35 27.12 -17.16
N SER A 504 -5.56 26.89 -15.86
CA SER A 504 -4.46 26.68 -14.91
C SER A 504 -3.66 25.41 -15.21
N LEU A 505 -4.35 24.30 -15.50
CA LEU A 505 -3.73 23.04 -15.87
C LEU A 505 -2.98 23.16 -17.20
N ARG A 506 -3.52 23.90 -18.17
CA ARG A 506 -2.86 24.16 -19.45
C ARG A 506 -1.53 24.89 -19.26
N ILE A 507 -1.53 25.97 -18.46
CA ILE A 507 -0.32 26.71 -18.10
C ILE A 507 0.67 25.81 -17.36
N LEU A 508 0.19 25.04 -16.38
CA LEU A 508 1.05 24.14 -15.61
C LEU A 508 1.72 23.08 -16.49
N ASN A 509 0.97 22.43 -17.39
CA ASN A 509 1.52 21.45 -18.33
C ASN A 509 2.50 22.10 -19.31
N CYS A 510 2.25 23.33 -19.76
CA CYS A 510 3.18 24.07 -20.62
C CYS A 510 4.52 24.35 -19.92
N ILE A 511 4.49 24.79 -18.66
CA ILE A 511 5.72 25.05 -17.88
C ILE A 511 6.45 23.73 -17.63
N GLU A 512 5.74 22.64 -17.35
CA GLU A 512 6.33 21.31 -17.14
C GLU A 512 7.06 20.80 -18.37
N GLU A 513 6.41 20.88 -19.54
CA GLU A 513 6.97 20.41 -20.81
C GLU A 513 8.21 21.21 -21.20
N LYS A 514 8.16 22.54 -21.07
CA LYS A 514 9.25 23.44 -21.46
C LYS A 514 10.34 23.55 -20.40
N ARG A 515 10.09 23.06 -19.17
CA ARG A 515 10.96 23.06 -17.97
C ARG A 515 11.35 24.43 -17.43
N LEU A 516 11.63 25.40 -18.30
CA LEU A 516 11.96 26.78 -17.98
C LEU A 516 11.44 27.69 -19.10
N ILE A 517 10.51 28.59 -18.79
CA ILE A 517 9.84 29.41 -19.82
C ILE A 517 9.40 30.79 -19.30
N GLU A 518 9.50 31.82 -20.15
CA GLU A 518 9.07 33.19 -19.86
C GLU A 518 7.57 33.40 -20.10
N GLU A 519 6.98 34.39 -19.42
CA GLU A 519 5.53 34.71 -19.51
C GLU A 519 5.02 34.85 -20.95
N LYS A 520 5.74 35.62 -21.77
CA LYS A 520 5.40 35.86 -23.18
C LYS A 520 5.33 34.56 -23.99
N ASN A 521 6.29 33.66 -23.75
CA ASN A 521 6.35 32.37 -24.45
C ASN A 521 5.29 31.40 -23.93
N ILE A 522 4.93 31.46 -22.64
CA ILE A 522 3.78 30.73 -22.10
C ILE A 522 2.52 31.19 -22.83
N ALA A 523 2.25 32.49 -22.84
CA ALA A 523 1.06 33.07 -23.48
C ALA A 523 0.90 32.65 -24.94
N LYS A 524 2.01 32.66 -25.71
CA LYS A 524 2.04 32.15 -27.09
C LYS A 524 1.76 30.66 -27.17
N SER A 525 2.33 29.84 -26.28
CA SER A 525 2.18 28.38 -26.31
C SER A 525 0.79 27.90 -25.88
N VAL A 526 0.17 28.57 -24.90
CA VAL A 526 -1.15 28.19 -24.38
C VAL A 526 -2.32 28.90 -25.08
N LEU A 527 -2.01 29.79 -26.04
CA LEU A 527 -2.94 30.64 -26.78
C LEU A 527 -3.83 31.47 -25.85
N MET A 528 -3.21 32.21 -24.93
CA MET A 528 -3.89 33.09 -23.98
C MET A 528 -3.27 34.48 -23.99
N ARG A 529 -4.02 35.49 -23.52
CA ARG A 529 -3.47 36.85 -23.34
C ARG A 529 -2.47 36.85 -22.19
N GLU A 530 -1.37 37.58 -22.33
CA GLU A 530 -0.32 37.70 -21.31
C GLU A 530 -0.88 38.11 -19.93
N GLY A 531 -1.78 39.10 -19.90
CA GLY A 531 -2.41 39.55 -18.65
C GLY A 531 -3.17 38.45 -17.89
N ASP A 532 -3.82 37.53 -18.60
CA ASP A 532 -4.56 36.42 -17.99
C ASP A 532 -3.62 35.32 -17.51
N VAL A 533 -2.56 35.05 -18.29
CA VAL A 533 -1.47 34.15 -17.91
C VAL A 533 -0.79 34.65 -16.63
N ARG A 534 -0.49 35.94 -16.53
CA ARG A 534 0.14 36.55 -15.34
C ARG A 534 -0.70 36.37 -14.09
N LYS A 535 -2.02 36.61 -14.17
CA LYS A 535 -2.94 36.40 -13.05
C LYS A 535 -2.92 34.95 -12.60
N MET A 536 -2.96 34.00 -13.53
CA MET A 536 -2.97 32.57 -13.22
C MET A 536 -1.63 32.10 -12.63
N ILE A 537 -0.50 32.50 -13.22
CA ILE A 537 0.84 32.22 -12.70
C ILE A 537 0.98 32.76 -11.27
N SER A 538 0.47 33.96 -11.00
CA SER A 538 0.50 34.55 -9.66
C SER A 538 -0.23 33.68 -8.62
N VAL A 539 -1.35 33.04 -9.00
CA VAL A 539 -2.05 32.08 -8.15
C VAL A 539 -1.21 30.81 -7.96
N LEU A 540 -0.70 30.23 -9.05
CA LEU A 540 0.10 28.99 -8.99
C LEU A 540 1.38 29.14 -8.13
N ILE A 541 2.00 30.31 -8.14
CA ILE A 541 3.16 30.62 -7.30
C ILE A 541 2.79 30.65 -5.81
N LYS A 542 1.63 31.24 -5.45
CA LYS A 542 1.15 31.28 -4.06
C LYS A 542 0.97 29.90 -3.46
N PHE A 543 0.53 28.92 -4.26
CA PHE A 543 0.38 27.52 -3.86
C PHE A 543 1.66 26.70 -4.00
N GLY A 544 2.78 27.32 -4.36
CA GLY A 544 4.08 26.64 -4.51
C GLY A 544 4.12 25.61 -5.65
N LEU A 545 3.22 25.72 -6.63
CA LEU A 545 3.15 24.84 -7.81
C LEU A 545 4.14 25.28 -8.90
N VAL A 546 4.41 26.58 -8.97
CA VAL A 546 5.34 27.21 -9.91
C VAL A 546 6.34 28.04 -9.12
N GLU A 547 7.60 28.01 -9.56
CA GLU A 547 8.69 28.78 -8.99
C GLU A 547 9.18 29.82 -10.00
N ILE A 548 9.56 30.98 -9.47
CA ILE A 548 10.20 32.04 -10.25
C ILE A 548 11.71 31.75 -10.28
N GLN A 549 12.27 31.71 -11.47
CA GLN A 549 13.71 31.67 -11.70
C GLN A 549 14.15 33.03 -12.25
N GLU A 550 14.88 33.77 -11.42
CA GLU A 550 15.50 35.02 -11.82
C GLU A 550 16.75 34.75 -12.63
N ILE A 551 16.91 35.48 -13.74
CA ILE A 551 18.07 35.47 -14.61
C ILE A 551 18.62 36.90 -14.63
N PRO A 552 19.64 37.22 -13.81
CA PRO A 552 20.18 38.57 -13.73
C PRO A 552 20.98 38.91 -14.99
N ARG A 553 20.73 40.08 -15.58
CA ARG A 553 21.58 40.61 -16.69
C ARG A 553 22.72 41.48 -16.19
N THR A 554 22.61 42.01 -14.97
CA THR A 554 23.61 42.89 -14.35
C THR A 554 24.12 42.27 -13.04
N ALA A 555 25.36 42.59 -12.65
CA ALA A 555 26.03 41.99 -11.50
C ALA A 555 25.35 42.31 -10.16
N ASP A 556 24.67 43.45 -10.07
CA ASP A 556 23.84 43.87 -8.93
C ASP A 556 22.53 43.08 -8.80
N ARG A 557 22.25 42.15 -9.72
CA ARG A 557 21.01 41.34 -9.77
C ARG A 557 19.73 42.19 -9.71
N SER A 558 19.75 43.39 -10.30
CA SER A 558 18.58 44.28 -10.32
C SER A 558 17.39 43.63 -11.04
N ALA A 559 16.25 43.55 -10.34
CA ALA A 559 14.99 43.02 -10.88
C ALA A 559 14.50 43.75 -12.14
N MET A 560 14.75 45.06 -12.25
CA MET A 560 14.33 45.87 -13.41
C MET A 560 15.05 45.47 -14.70
N ARG A 561 16.28 44.95 -14.59
CA ARG A 561 17.10 44.52 -15.73
C ARG A 561 17.17 42.99 -15.84
N GLY A 562 16.52 42.26 -14.94
CA GLY A 562 16.46 40.80 -14.93
C GLY A 562 15.38 40.25 -15.84
N ILE A 563 15.53 38.99 -16.23
CA ILE A 563 14.48 38.18 -16.85
C ILE A 563 13.91 37.25 -15.79
N PHE A 564 12.60 37.08 -15.76
CA PHE A 564 11.93 36.12 -14.91
C PHE A 564 11.37 34.97 -15.76
N ALA A 565 11.91 33.78 -15.54
CA ALA A 565 11.40 32.56 -16.11
C ALA A 565 10.67 31.73 -15.05
N PHE A 566 9.77 30.86 -15.48
CA PHE A 566 8.99 30.00 -14.60
C PHE A 566 9.40 28.56 -14.78
N LYS A 567 9.53 27.84 -13.67
CA LYS A 567 9.81 26.41 -13.62
C LYS A 567 8.90 25.73 -12.61
N ILE A 568 8.80 24.42 -12.69
CA ILE A 568 8.08 23.61 -11.70
C ILE A 568 9.09 23.04 -10.71
N ASN A 569 8.74 23.06 -9.43
CA ASN A 569 9.49 22.36 -8.39
C ASN A 569 9.55 20.85 -8.71
N LYS A 570 10.69 20.19 -8.49
CA LYS A 570 10.88 18.77 -8.80
C LYS A 570 9.70 17.94 -8.25
N ASN A 571 8.97 17.24 -9.12
CA ASN A 571 7.80 16.42 -8.78
C ASN A 571 6.74 17.15 -7.94
N TYR A 572 6.58 18.47 -8.09
CA TYR A 572 5.61 19.27 -7.34
C TYR A 572 5.72 19.17 -5.81
N GLN A 573 6.90 18.85 -5.23
CA GLN A 573 6.99 18.53 -3.80
C GLN A 573 6.43 19.62 -2.89
N ARG A 574 6.80 20.88 -3.14
CA ARG A 574 6.30 22.01 -2.36
C ARG A 574 4.78 22.14 -2.46
N GLY A 575 4.24 22.05 -3.68
CA GLY A 575 2.81 22.11 -3.94
C GLY A 575 2.04 20.97 -3.28
N LYS A 576 2.51 19.73 -3.40
CA LYS A 576 1.92 18.54 -2.74
C LYS A 576 1.95 18.67 -1.23
N SER A 577 3.08 19.10 -0.66
CA SER A 577 3.20 19.30 0.80
C SER A 577 2.28 20.41 1.30
N MET A 578 2.18 21.52 0.57
CA MET A 578 1.31 22.63 0.95
C MET A 578 -0.16 22.21 0.87
N LEU A 579 -0.56 21.59 -0.25
CA LEU A 579 -1.92 21.12 -0.46
C LEU A 579 -2.33 20.06 0.55
N GLY A 580 -1.45 19.11 0.86
CA GLY A 580 -1.69 18.11 1.91
C GLY A 580 -1.88 18.74 3.29
N LYS A 581 -1.14 19.80 3.62
CA LYS A 581 -1.35 20.56 4.88
C LYS A 581 -2.66 21.35 4.86
N CYS A 582 -3.03 21.94 3.74
CA CYS A 582 -4.32 22.62 3.59
C CYS A 582 -5.49 21.67 3.79
N PHE A 583 -5.45 20.47 3.22
CA PHE A 583 -6.51 19.48 3.45
C PHE A 583 -6.58 19.02 4.89
N MET A 584 -5.43 18.77 5.53
CA MET A 584 -5.40 18.39 6.94
C MET A 584 -5.94 19.49 7.85
N PHE A 585 -5.60 20.75 7.57
CA PHE A 585 -6.15 21.91 8.30
C PHE A 585 -7.67 22.01 8.12
N ASN A 586 -8.16 21.92 6.87
CA ASN A 586 -9.59 21.97 6.59
C ASN A 586 -10.36 20.79 7.21
N MET A 587 -9.75 19.61 7.32
CA MET A 587 -10.33 18.48 8.05
C MET A 587 -10.49 18.80 9.53
N GLY A 588 -9.48 19.42 10.14
CA GLY A 588 -9.54 19.88 11.54
C GLY A 588 -10.65 20.89 11.76
N GLU A 589 -10.76 21.91 10.90
CA GLU A 589 -11.82 22.93 10.95
C GLU A 589 -13.23 22.31 10.86
N VAL A 590 -13.42 21.31 9.99
CA VAL A 590 -14.71 20.61 9.88
C VAL A 590 -15.04 19.86 11.17
N LEU A 591 -14.06 19.16 11.78
CA LEU A 591 -14.26 18.47 13.05
C LEU A 591 -14.54 19.44 14.20
N GLU A 592 -13.82 20.57 14.25
CA GLU A 592 -14.01 21.60 15.27
C GLU A 592 -15.41 22.23 15.16
N GLN A 593 -15.87 22.54 13.95
CA GLN A 593 -17.23 23.04 13.72
C GLN A 593 -18.30 22.03 14.15
N MET A 594 -18.09 20.74 13.87
CA MET A 594 -19.00 19.70 14.32
C MET A 594 -19.07 19.60 15.85
N GLU A 595 -17.92 19.67 16.51
CA GLU A 595 -17.85 19.62 17.97
C GLU A 595 -18.49 20.87 18.59
N GLN A 596 -18.26 22.05 18.02
CA GLN A 596 -18.88 23.30 18.43
C GLN A 596 -20.42 23.22 18.37
N ILE A 597 -20.98 22.68 17.28
CA ILE A 597 -22.43 22.45 17.16
C ILE A 597 -22.92 21.49 18.26
N LYS A 598 -22.17 20.43 18.58
CA LYS A 598 -22.53 19.52 19.68
C LYS A 598 -22.51 20.23 21.04
N MET A 599 -21.51 21.07 21.28
CA MET A 599 -21.40 21.85 22.52
C MET A 599 -22.54 22.87 22.66
N GLU A 600 -22.90 23.58 21.60
CA GLU A 600 -24.03 24.52 21.58
C GLU A 600 -25.37 23.83 21.86
N ASN A 601 -25.51 22.57 21.42
CA ASN A 601 -26.72 21.76 21.60
C ASN A 601 -26.60 20.76 22.75
N LYS A 602 -25.62 20.92 23.65
CA LYS A 602 -25.31 19.92 24.69
C LYS A 602 -26.50 19.57 25.57
N ILE A 603 -27.31 20.54 25.98
CA ILE A 603 -28.47 20.31 26.86
C ILE A 603 -29.49 19.37 26.18
N LEU A 604 -29.74 19.59 24.88
CA LEU A 604 -30.63 18.76 24.08
C LEU A 604 -30.05 17.35 23.90
N LEU A 605 -28.75 17.24 23.60
CA LEU A 605 -28.07 15.96 23.45
C LEU A 605 -28.03 15.16 24.77
N ASP A 606 -27.78 15.84 25.90
CA ASP A 606 -27.82 15.25 27.23
C ASP A 606 -29.24 14.73 27.53
N LYS A 607 -30.29 15.50 27.19
CA LYS A 607 -31.70 15.08 27.33
C LYS A 607 -32.00 13.80 26.55
N ILE A 608 -31.50 13.67 25.32
CA ILE A 608 -31.72 12.50 24.43
C ILE A 608 -30.89 11.30 24.87
N SER A 609 -29.71 11.52 25.45
CA SER A 609 -28.84 10.44 25.93
C SER A 609 -29.41 9.68 27.13
N ARG A 610 -30.45 10.21 27.80
CA ARG A 610 -31.11 9.55 28.92
C ARG A 610 -31.87 8.31 28.44
N GLU A 611 -31.77 7.22 29.19
CA GLU A 611 -32.38 5.93 28.84
C GLU A 611 -33.91 5.99 28.69
N ASP A 612 -34.58 6.87 29.44
CA ASP A 612 -36.03 7.07 29.38
C ASP A 612 -36.50 7.84 28.14
N VAL A 613 -35.60 8.58 27.48
CA VAL A 613 -35.91 9.40 26.29
C VAL A 613 -35.46 8.71 25.00
N ARG A 614 -34.38 7.94 25.07
CA ARG A 614 -33.79 7.25 23.92
C ARG A 614 -34.79 6.29 23.27
N GLY A 615 -35.00 6.44 21.96
CA GLY A 615 -35.94 5.65 21.16
C GLY A 615 -37.41 6.12 21.23
N HIS A 616 -37.73 7.07 22.11
CA HIS A 616 -39.04 7.72 22.22
C HIS A 616 -38.94 9.23 21.96
N GLU A 617 -37.95 9.65 21.16
CA GLU A 617 -37.66 11.07 20.96
C GLU A 617 -38.86 11.83 20.37
N VAL A 618 -39.62 11.19 19.47
CA VAL A 618 -40.79 11.77 18.81
C VAL A 618 -41.95 12.04 19.78
N GLU A 619 -42.07 11.23 20.84
CA GLU A 619 -43.18 11.32 21.81
C GLU A 619 -42.83 12.25 22.99
N LEU A 620 -41.56 12.29 23.37
CA LEU A 620 -41.10 12.96 24.61
C LEU A 620 -40.44 14.33 24.39
N LEU A 621 -40.06 14.66 23.14
CA LEU A 621 -39.52 15.97 22.79
C LEU A 621 -40.61 16.88 22.24
N LEU A 622 -40.42 18.19 22.47
CA LEU A 622 -41.26 19.22 21.84
C LEU A 622 -40.98 19.28 20.33
N GLU A 623 -41.95 19.72 19.53
CA GLU A 623 -41.76 19.86 18.08
C GLU A 623 -40.59 20.78 17.70
N SER A 624 -40.33 21.82 18.50
CA SER A 624 -39.17 22.71 18.34
C SER A 624 -37.84 22.01 18.63
N GLU A 625 -37.79 21.16 19.66
CA GLU A 625 -36.62 20.35 20.03
C GLU A 625 -36.34 19.28 18.96
N LEU A 626 -37.40 18.67 18.39
CA LEU A 626 -37.29 17.73 17.27
C LEU A 626 -36.75 18.40 16.02
N ALA A 627 -37.22 19.61 15.68
CA ALA A 627 -36.71 20.37 14.56
C ALA A 627 -35.23 20.74 14.74
N GLN A 628 -34.84 21.15 15.96
CA GLN A 628 -33.46 21.43 16.32
C GLN A 628 -32.58 20.18 16.23
N LEU A 629 -33.03 19.05 16.77
CA LEU A 629 -32.34 17.76 16.70
C LEU A 629 -32.10 17.34 15.25
N LYS A 630 -33.12 17.46 14.40
CA LYS A 630 -33.00 17.15 12.97
C LYS A 630 -31.95 18.04 12.30
N GLY A 631 -31.90 19.33 12.64
CA GLY A 631 -30.89 20.26 12.16
C GLY A 631 -29.46 19.89 12.59
N VAL A 632 -29.28 19.48 13.85
CA VAL A 632 -27.99 19.01 14.39
C VAL A 632 -27.53 17.75 13.67
N VAL A 633 -28.40 16.75 13.53
CA VAL A 633 -28.07 15.49 12.85
C VAL A 633 -27.72 15.71 11.38
N GLU A 634 -28.46 16.56 10.67
CA GLU A 634 -28.17 16.86 9.26
C GLU A 634 -26.82 17.60 9.11
N SER A 635 -26.54 18.53 10.03
CA SER A 635 -25.25 19.23 10.07
C SER A 635 -24.10 18.28 10.37
N GLU A 636 -24.27 17.33 11.29
CA GLU A 636 -23.28 16.29 11.60
C GLU A 636 -23.02 15.37 10.40
N LYS A 637 -24.08 14.90 9.72
CA LYS A 637 -23.96 14.08 8.50
C LYS A 637 -23.21 14.84 7.39
N SER A 638 -23.58 16.10 7.16
CA SER A 638 -22.92 16.95 6.17
C SER A 638 -21.45 17.21 6.53
N GLY A 639 -21.16 17.45 7.81
CA GLY A 639 -19.80 17.60 8.34
C GLY A 639 -18.95 16.35 8.11
N LEU A 640 -19.44 15.17 8.50
CA LEU A 640 -18.77 13.90 8.25
C LEU A 640 -18.53 13.65 6.76
N ALA A 641 -19.52 13.88 5.91
CA ALA A 641 -19.37 13.71 4.47
C ALA A 641 -18.28 14.64 3.88
N LYS A 642 -18.18 15.89 4.36
CA LYS A 642 -17.11 16.82 3.97
C LYS A 642 -15.75 16.33 4.46
N PHE A 643 -15.66 15.90 5.72
CA PHE A 643 -14.44 15.36 6.31
C PHE A 643 -13.90 14.16 5.51
N LEU A 644 -14.76 13.19 5.20
CA LEU A 644 -14.37 11.99 4.45
C LEU A 644 -13.90 12.32 3.02
N ARG A 645 -14.57 13.27 2.34
CA ARG A 645 -14.13 13.72 1.00
C ARG A 645 -12.79 14.44 1.04
N LEU A 646 -12.56 15.29 2.05
CA LEU A 646 -11.28 15.98 2.22
C LEU A 646 -10.15 15.00 2.55
N ARG A 647 -10.44 14.00 3.40
CA ARG A 647 -9.54 12.89 3.72
C ARG A 647 -9.10 12.16 2.46
N ALA A 648 -10.05 11.69 1.65
CA ALA A 648 -9.80 11.00 0.38
C ALA A 648 -8.93 11.82 -0.58
N MET A 649 -9.10 13.15 -0.62
CA MET A 649 -8.27 14.01 -1.48
C MET A 649 -6.82 14.13 -1.02
N GLY A 650 -6.55 13.97 0.28
CA GLY A 650 -5.23 14.15 0.88
C GLY A 650 -4.39 12.87 1.01
N GLU A 651 -4.99 11.68 0.96
CA GLU A 651 -4.32 10.38 1.13
C GLU A 651 -3.07 10.20 0.28
N LEU A 652 -3.20 10.46 -1.03
CA LEU A 652 -2.11 10.39 -2.01
C LEU A 652 -1.07 11.50 -1.85
N LEU A 653 -1.29 12.48 -0.97
CA LEU A 653 -0.30 13.51 -0.65
C LEU A 653 0.44 13.18 0.65
N TRP A 654 -0.19 12.47 1.58
CA TRP A 654 0.41 12.13 2.88
C TRP A 654 1.20 10.83 2.86
N PHE A 655 0.73 9.80 2.16
CA PHE A 655 1.25 8.43 2.34
C PHE A 655 2.16 7.92 1.23
N THR A 656 2.11 8.51 0.04
CA THR A 656 2.92 8.11 -1.12
C THR A 656 4.15 9.01 -1.28
N LYS A 657 4.77 9.46 -0.17
CA LYS A 657 5.94 10.34 -0.22
C LYS A 657 7.09 9.70 -1.01
N THR A 658 7.23 10.13 -2.25
CA THR A 658 8.40 9.91 -3.10
C THR A 658 9.27 11.17 -3.04
N ASP A 659 10.05 11.35 -1.97
CA ASP A 659 11.12 12.36 -1.95
C ASP A 659 12.40 11.79 -2.56
#